data_AF-A0A1V2GHB7-F1
#
_entry.id   AF-A0A1V2GHB7-F1
#
_cell.length_a   1.000
_cell.length_b   1.000
_cell.length_c   1.000
_cell.angle_alpha   90.00
_cell.angle_beta   90.00
_cell.angle_gamma   90.00
#
_symmetry.space_group_name_H-M   'P 1'
#
loop_
_entity.id
_entity.type
_entity.pdbx_description
1 polymer ?
#
loop_
_entity_poly.entity_id
_entity_poly.type
_entity_poly.pdbx_seq_one_letter_code
_entity_poly.pdbx_strand_id
1 'polypeptide(L)'
;MTMFQYYKRSRHFVFSAFIAFVFVLLCQNTAFARASSNGDLPTKADLQAQLDSLNKQKDLSAQDKLVQQDLTDTLATLDKIDRVKEETVQLRQKVAEAPEKMRQATAALTALSDVDNDEETRKILSTLSLRQLETRVAQALDDLQNAQNDLASYNSQLVSLQTQPERVQNAMYNASQQLQQIRSRLDGTDVGETALRPSQKVLMQAQQALLNAEIDQQRKSLEGNTVLQDTLQKQRDYVTANSARLEHQLQLLQEAVNSKRLTLTEKTAQEAVSPDEAARIQANPLVKQELEINQQLSQRLITATENGNQLMQQNIKVKNWLERALQSERNIKEQIAVLKGSLLLSRILYQQQQTLPSADELENMTNRIADLRLEQFEVNQQRDALFQSDAFVNKLEEGHTNEVNSEVHDALLQVVDMRRELLDQLNKQLGNQLMMAINLQINQQQLMSVSKNLKSILTQQIFWVNSNRPMDWDWIKAFPQSLKDEFKSMKITVNWEKAWPAVFIAFLAGLPLLLIAGLIHWRLGWLKAYQQKLASAVGSLRNDSQLNTPKAILIDLIRALPVCLIILAVGLILLTMQLNISELLWSFSKKLAIFWLVFGLCWKVLEKNGVAVRHFGMPEQQTSHWRRQIVRISLALLPIHFWSVVAELSPLHLMDDVLGQAMIFFNLLLIAFLVWPMCRESWRDKESHTMRLVTITVLSIIPIALMVLTATGYFYTTLRLSGRWIETVYLVIIWNLL
;
A
#
# COMPACT_ATOMS: atom_id res chain seq x y z
N MET A 1 -14.51 48.97 -105.53
CA MET A 1 -15.70 49.34 -104.73
C MET A 1 -16.70 48.21 -104.92
N THR A 2 -17.13 47.34 -104.00
CA THR A 2 -17.45 47.42 -102.56
C THR A 2 -17.63 45.99 -102.01
N MET A 3 -16.59 45.14 -102.00
CA MET A 3 -16.71 43.76 -101.46
C MET A 3 -15.64 43.39 -100.43
N PHE A 4 -14.48 44.07 -100.42
CA PHE A 4 -13.38 43.73 -99.51
C PHE A 4 -13.49 44.34 -98.09
N GLN A 5 -14.43 45.26 -97.86
CA GLN A 5 -14.62 45.90 -96.55
C GLN A 5 -15.63 45.18 -95.64
N TYR A 6 -16.54 44.35 -96.18
CA TYR A 6 -17.51 43.60 -95.36
C TYR A 6 -16.90 42.35 -94.72
N TYR A 7 -15.92 41.72 -95.36
CA TYR A 7 -15.31 40.48 -94.85
C TYR A 7 -14.42 40.72 -93.62
N LYS A 8 -13.77 41.88 -93.53
CA LYS A 8 -12.92 42.23 -92.37
C LYS A 8 -13.77 42.59 -91.14
N ARG A 9 -14.94 43.22 -91.32
CA ARG A 9 -15.81 43.65 -90.21
C ARG A 9 -16.56 42.50 -89.55
N SER A 10 -16.95 41.47 -90.32
CA SER A 10 -17.59 40.25 -89.78
C SER A 10 -16.65 39.42 -88.89
N ARG A 11 -15.37 39.30 -89.28
CA ARG A 11 -14.38 38.53 -88.52
C ARG A 11 -14.03 39.17 -87.18
N HIS A 12 -14.02 40.50 -87.10
CA HIS A 12 -13.81 41.20 -85.83
C HIS A 12 -15.04 41.11 -84.92
N PHE A 13 -16.27 41.14 -85.44
CA PHE A 13 -17.48 41.03 -84.61
C PHE A 13 -17.62 39.63 -83.98
N VAL A 14 -17.36 38.56 -84.73
CA VAL A 14 -17.40 37.18 -84.21
C VAL A 14 -16.30 36.92 -83.18
N PHE A 15 -15.10 37.48 -83.39
CA PHE A 15 -14.00 37.36 -82.43
C PHE A 15 -14.26 38.19 -81.15
N SER A 16 -14.88 39.36 -81.28
CA SER A 16 -15.28 40.20 -80.14
C SER A 16 -16.40 39.56 -79.32
N ALA A 17 -17.38 38.95 -79.98
CA ALA A 17 -18.49 38.25 -79.32
C ALA A 17 -18.00 36.98 -78.61
N PHE A 18 -17.04 36.26 -79.18
CA PHE A 18 -16.43 35.09 -78.53
C PHE A 18 -15.60 35.48 -77.30
N ILE A 19 -14.84 36.57 -77.37
CA ILE A 19 -14.09 37.09 -76.21
C ILE A 19 -15.04 37.61 -75.13
N ALA A 20 -16.10 38.32 -75.49
CA ALA A 20 -17.10 38.79 -74.52
C ALA A 20 -17.88 37.63 -73.87
N PHE A 21 -18.19 36.57 -74.62
CA PHE A 21 -18.84 35.37 -74.08
C PHE A 21 -17.92 34.59 -73.12
N VAL A 22 -16.62 34.50 -73.43
CA VAL A 22 -15.61 33.91 -72.53
C VAL A 22 -15.38 34.78 -71.29
N PHE A 23 -15.42 36.11 -71.41
CA PHE A 23 -15.30 37.02 -70.27
C PHE A 23 -16.53 36.96 -69.33
N VAL A 24 -17.74 36.84 -69.88
CA VAL A 24 -18.97 36.68 -69.09
C VAL A 24 -19.03 35.31 -68.39
N LEU A 25 -18.53 34.24 -69.03
CA LEU A 25 -18.37 32.92 -68.39
C LEU A 25 -17.29 32.89 -67.30
N LEU A 26 -16.26 33.72 -67.40
CA LEU A 26 -15.22 33.87 -66.37
C LEU A 26 -15.67 34.75 -65.18
N CYS A 27 -16.63 35.68 -65.38
CA CYS A 27 -17.12 36.58 -64.33
C CYS A 27 -18.32 36.04 -63.52
N GLN A 28 -18.93 34.90 -63.87
CA GLN A 28 -20.08 34.35 -63.12
C GLN A 28 -19.70 33.46 -61.92
N ASN A 29 -18.40 33.16 -61.71
CA ASN A 29 -17.94 32.36 -60.57
C ASN A 29 -17.32 33.15 -59.40
N THR A 30 -17.38 34.49 -59.42
CA THR A 30 -16.71 35.33 -58.40
C THR A 30 -17.59 35.72 -57.20
N ALA A 31 -18.72 35.03 -56.96
CA ALA A 31 -19.57 35.30 -55.79
C ALA A 31 -19.23 34.47 -54.52
N PHE A 32 -18.33 33.48 -54.60
CA PHE A 32 -17.99 32.60 -53.45
C PHE A 32 -16.50 32.47 -53.11
N ALA A 33 -15.67 33.43 -53.53
CA ALA A 33 -14.27 33.46 -53.15
C ALA A 33 -13.90 34.76 -52.43
N ARG A 34 -14.41 34.93 -51.20
CA ARG A 34 -13.67 35.69 -50.18
C ARG A 34 -12.53 34.79 -49.72
N ALA A 35 -11.39 34.89 -50.40
CA ALA A 35 -10.13 34.40 -49.87
C ALA A 35 -9.76 35.31 -48.67
N SER A 36 -9.75 34.73 -47.48
CA SER A 36 -9.11 35.29 -46.30
C SER A 36 -7.60 35.34 -46.53
N SER A 37 -7.04 36.53 -46.61
CA SER A 37 -5.60 36.78 -46.57
C SER A 37 -5.06 36.61 -45.14
N ASN A 38 -3.87 36.01 -45.02
CA ASN A 38 -2.95 36.00 -43.87
C ASN A 38 -3.43 35.41 -42.54
N GLY A 39 -2.95 34.19 -42.24
CA GLY A 39 -2.50 33.78 -40.89
C GLY A 39 -3.53 33.57 -39.77
N ASP A 40 -4.70 34.19 -39.85
CA ASP A 40 -5.72 34.05 -38.82
C ASP A 40 -6.60 32.82 -39.07
N LEU A 41 -6.77 32.02 -38.02
CA LEU A 41 -7.68 30.89 -38.02
C LEU A 41 -9.11 31.40 -38.28
N PRO A 42 -9.91 30.67 -39.08
CA PRO A 42 -11.31 31.03 -39.30
C PRO A 42 -12.09 31.08 -37.99
N THR A 43 -13.02 32.01 -37.87
CA THR A 43 -13.80 32.16 -36.64
C THR A 43 -14.79 31.00 -36.47
N LYS A 44 -15.08 30.64 -35.21
CA LYS A 44 -16.07 29.59 -34.90
C LYS A 44 -17.43 29.88 -35.56
N ALA A 45 -17.84 31.15 -35.59
CA ALA A 45 -19.10 31.56 -36.21
C ALA A 45 -19.12 31.27 -37.73
N ASP A 46 -18.02 31.53 -38.42
CA ASP A 46 -17.91 31.28 -39.87
C ASP A 46 -17.94 29.78 -40.19
N LEU A 47 -17.24 28.96 -39.39
CA LEU A 47 -17.23 27.51 -39.56
C LEU A 47 -18.57 26.86 -39.19
N GLN A 48 -19.25 27.36 -38.15
CA GLN A 48 -20.58 26.90 -37.78
C GLN A 48 -21.61 27.24 -38.86
N ALA A 49 -21.54 28.44 -39.45
CA ALA A 49 -22.41 28.81 -40.57
C ALA A 49 -22.18 27.93 -41.81
N GLN A 50 -20.93 27.54 -42.09
CA GLN A 50 -20.61 26.59 -43.16
C GLN A 50 -21.16 25.18 -42.86
N LEU A 51 -21.01 24.70 -41.62
CA LEU A 51 -21.56 23.43 -41.18
C LEU A 51 -23.09 23.40 -41.29
N ASP A 52 -23.76 24.46 -40.83
CA ASP A 52 -25.22 24.60 -40.89
C ASP A 52 -25.73 24.70 -42.34
N SER A 53 -24.95 25.28 -43.24
CA SER A 53 -25.26 25.31 -44.67
C SER A 53 -25.16 23.92 -45.31
N LEU A 54 -24.14 23.12 -44.96
CA LEU A 54 -23.99 21.74 -45.41
C LEU A 54 -25.13 20.86 -44.86
N ASN A 55 -25.48 21.03 -43.59
CA ASN A 55 -26.54 20.26 -42.92
C ASN A 55 -27.94 20.51 -43.50
N LYS A 56 -28.15 21.62 -44.21
CA LYS A 56 -29.43 21.93 -44.88
C LYS A 56 -29.61 21.23 -46.22
N GLN A 57 -28.57 20.61 -46.78
CA GLN A 57 -28.67 19.83 -48.03
C GLN A 57 -29.30 18.46 -47.77
N LYS A 58 -30.28 18.05 -48.60
CA LYS A 58 -31.01 16.78 -48.43
C LYS A 58 -30.18 15.52 -48.72
N ASP A 59 -29.20 15.63 -49.64
CA ASP A 59 -28.31 14.53 -50.02
C ASP A 59 -26.85 15.02 -50.05
N LEU A 60 -26.05 14.59 -49.08
CA LEU A 60 -24.61 14.91 -48.98
C LEU A 60 -23.78 13.89 -49.79
N SER A 61 -22.87 14.38 -50.64
CA SER A 61 -21.93 13.50 -51.35
C SER A 61 -20.90 12.89 -50.37
N ALA A 62 -20.16 11.87 -50.81
CA ALA A 62 -19.07 11.29 -50.01
C ALA A 62 -17.99 12.34 -49.65
N GLN A 63 -17.75 13.32 -50.54
CA GLN A 63 -16.82 14.42 -50.30
C GLN A 63 -17.39 15.40 -49.25
N ASP A 64 -18.69 15.71 -49.31
CA ASP A 64 -19.34 16.65 -48.38
C ASP A 64 -19.39 16.09 -46.97
N LYS A 65 -19.58 14.77 -46.80
CA LYS A 65 -19.48 14.10 -45.50
C LYS A 65 -18.08 14.21 -44.88
N LEU A 66 -17.03 14.17 -45.71
CA LEU A 66 -15.66 14.38 -45.25
C LEU A 66 -15.42 15.84 -44.85
N VAL A 67 -15.94 16.80 -45.61
CA VAL A 67 -15.88 18.23 -45.27
C VAL A 67 -16.65 18.53 -43.98
N GLN A 68 -17.83 17.94 -43.80
CA GLN A 68 -18.63 18.07 -42.58
C GLN A 68 -17.86 17.57 -41.34
N GLN A 69 -17.17 16.43 -41.45
CA GLN A 69 -16.31 15.90 -40.39
C GLN A 69 -15.13 16.84 -40.12
N ASP A 70 -14.41 17.26 -41.15
CA ASP A 70 -13.26 18.17 -41.02
C ASP A 70 -13.66 19.48 -40.31
N LEU A 71 -14.83 20.06 -40.65
CA LEU A 71 -15.37 21.27 -40.02
C LEU A 71 -15.76 21.04 -38.55
N THR A 72 -16.39 19.89 -38.25
CA THR A 72 -16.77 19.52 -36.88
C THR A 72 -15.53 19.34 -36.00
N ASP A 73 -14.52 18.65 -36.50
CA ASP A 73 -13.25 18.44 -35.80
C ASP A 73 -12.47 19.75 -35.64
N THR A 74 -12.56 20.66 -36.61
CA THR A 74 -11.94 21.99 -36.53
C THR A 74 -12.58 22.80 -35.40
N LEU A 75 -13.92 22.82 -35.31
CA LEU A 75 -14.64 23.50 -34.23
C LEU A 75 -14.26 22.94 -32.85
N ALA A 76 -14.24 21.61 -32.70
CA ALA A 76 -13.80 20.97 -31.47
C ALA A 76 -12.33 21.30 -31.11
N THR A 77 -11.47 21.46 -32.12
CA THR A 77 -10.07 21.86 -31.93
C THR A 77 -9.97 23.31 -31.47
N LEU A 78 -10.78 24.22 -32.03
CA LEU A 78 -10.85 25.62 -31.58
C LEU A 78 -11.39 25.74 -30.15
N ASP A 79 -12.34 24.89 -29.74
CA ASP A 79 -12.78 24.82 -28.34
C ASP A 79 -11.65 24.39 -27.38
N LYS A 80 -10.83 23.42 -27.79
CA LYS A 80 -9.65 23.01 -27.01
C LYS A 80 -8.63 24.13 -26.90
N ILE A 81 -8.38 24.88 -27.98
CA ILE A 81 -7.47 26.03 -27.96
C ILE A 81 -7.91 27.05 -26.91
N ASP A 82 -9.20 27.38 -26.87
CA ASP A 82 -9.71 28.37 -25.91
C ASP A 82 -9.59 27.88 -24.46
N ARG A 83 -9.86 26.59 -24.20
CA ARG A 83 -9.64 25.97 -22.89
C ARG A 83 -8.18 26.03 -22.44
N VAL A 84 -7.25 25.66 -23.32
CA VAL A 84 -5.80 25.71 -23.02
C VAL A 84 -5.35 27.15 -22.72
N LYS A 85 -5.87 28.13 -23.46
CA LYS A 85 -5.61 29.55 -23.19
C LYS A 85 -6.17 29.97 -21.83
N GLU A 86 -7.38 29.58 -21.49
CA GLU A 86 -7.99 29.88 -20.18
C GLU A 86 -7.18 29.26 -19.03
N GLU A 87 -6.81 27.98 -19.14
CA GLU A 87 -5.94 27.30 -18.17
C GLU A 87 -4.59 28.00 -18.03
N THR A 88 -4.03 28.51 -19.12
CA THR A 88 -2.78 29.28 -19.11
C THR A 88 -2.93 30.59 -18.34
N VAL A 89 -4.07 31.28 -18.48
CA VAL A 89 -4.35 32.51 -17.71
C VAL A 89 -4.49 32.18 -16.22
N GLN A 90 -5.25 31.13 -15.86
CA GLN A 90 -5.40 30.70 -14.47
C GLN A 90 -4.06 30.30 -13.84
N LEU A 91 -3.20 29.59 -14.59
CA LEU A 91 -1.86 29.24 -14.16
C LEU A 91 -1.01 30.49 -13.88
N ARG A 92 -1.02 31.48 -14.79
CA ARG A 92 -0.30 32.74 -14.59
C ARG A 92 -0.79 33.48 -13.36
N GLN A 93 -2.09 33.49 -13.11
CA GLN A 93 -2.66 34.09 -11.90
C GLN A 93 -2.18 33.37 -10.64
N LYS A 94 -2.21 32.03 -10.61
CA LYS A 94 -1.69 31.25 -9.47
C LYS A 94 -0.22 31.53 -9.19
N VAL A 95 0.60 31.63 -10.23
CA VAL A 95 2.04 31.96 -10.12
C VAL A 95 2.23 33.39 -9.59
N ALA A 96 1.39 34.33 -10.00
CA ALA A 96 1.44 35.72 -9.51
C ALA A 96 1.02 35.85 -8.04
N GLU A 97 0.07 35.04 -7.57
CA GLU A 97 -0.38 35.01 -6.16
C GLU A 97 0.58 34.23 -5.23
N ALA A 98 1.43 33.36 -5.79
CA ALA A 98 2.28 32.46 -5.02
C ALA A 98 3.24 33.17 -4.04
N PRO A 99 3.94 34.27 -4.43
CA PRO A 99 4.82 34.99 -3.50
C PRO A 99 4.09 35.54 -2.27
N GLU A 100 2.85 36.00 -2.41
CA GLU A 100 2.07 36.52 -1.28
C GLU A 100 1.63 35.40 -0.34
N LYS A 101 1.20 34.26 -0.88
CA LYS A 101 0.90 33.06 -0.08
C LYS A 101 2.13 32.54 0.65
N MET A 102 3.30 32.58 0.00
CA MET A 102 4.58 32.22 0.61
C MET A 102 4.93 33.15 1.77
N ARG A 103 4.71 34.47 1.60
CA ARG A 103 4.92 35.47 2.66
C ARG A 103 3.99 35.24 3.86
N GLN A 104 2.72 34.96 3.60
CA GLN A 104 1.72 34.64 4.64
C GLN A 104 2.11 33.37 5.41
N ALA A 105 2.46 32.29 4.71
CA ALA A 105 2.90 31.04 5.34
C ALA A 105 4.17 31.23 6.16
N THR A 106 5.13 32.01 5.66
CA THR A 106 6.38 32.30 6.37
C THR A 106 6.11 33.13 7.63
N ALA A 107 5.31 34.19 7.54
CA ALA A 107 4.95 35.01 8.70
C ALA A 107 4.19 34.20 9.76
N ALA A 108 3.24 33.35 9.33
CA ALA A 108 2.49 32.48 10.24
C ALA A 108 3.39 31.42 10.89
N LEU A 109 4.37 30.88 10.17
CA LEU A 109 5.37 29.96 10.72
C LEU A 109 6.27 30.66 11.75
N THR A 110 6.70 31.90 11.48
CA THR A 110 7.48 32.68 12.45
C THR A 110 6.67 32.98 13.71
N ALA A 111 5.38 33.31 13.58
CA ALA A 111 4.49 33.53 14.72
C ALA A 111 4.26 32.28 15.58
N LEU A 112 4.42 31.07 15.03
CA LEU A 112 4.35 29.81 15.78
C LEU A 112 5.63 29.51 16.58
N SER A 113 6.74 30.22 16.33
CA SER A 113 8.03 29.96 16.98
C SER A 113 8.16 30.58 18.38
N ASP A 114 7.20 31.40 18.81
CA ASP A 114 7.14 31.86 20.20
C ASP A 114 6.79 30.66 21.09
N VAL A 115 7.65 30.39 22.08
CA VAL A 115 7.50 29.25 22.99
C VAL A 115 6.29 29.53 23.88
N ASP A 116 5.21 28.77 23.66
CA ASP A 116 4.06 28.77 24.56
C ASP A 116 4.54 28.38 25.97
N ASN A 117 4.22 29.21 26.97
CA ASN A 117 4.47 28.89 28.36
C ASN A 117 3.42 27.87 28.82
N ASP A 118 3.80 26.59 28.81
CA ASP A 118 2.94 25.48 29.24
C ASP A 118 2.35 25.69 30.64
N GLU A 119 3.12 26.29 31.55
CA GLU A 119 2.69 26.54 32.92
C GLU A 119 1.55 27.58 32.98
N GLU A 120 1.67 28.64 32.19
CA GLU A 120 0.64 29.67 32.07
C GLU A 120 -0.61 29.14 31.37
N THR A 121 -0.40 28.33 30.33
CA THR A 121 -1.49 27.65 29.62
C THR A 121 -2.24 26.70 30.55
N ARG A 122 -1.54 25.86 31.33
CA ARG A 122 -2.17 24.99 32.34
C ARG A 122 -2.97 25.77 33.38
N LYS A 123 -2.45 26.93 33.85
CA LYS A 123 -3.19 27.81 34.77
C LYS A 123 -4.47 28.34 34.14
N ILE A 124 -4.44 28.81 32.90
CA ILE A 124 -5.64 29.28 32.20
C ILE A 124 -6.64 28.12 32.04
N LEU A 125 -6.18 26.95 31.61
CA LEU A 125 -7.02 25.79 31.37
C LEU A 125 -7.70 25.28 32.66
N SER A 126 -7.03 25.30 33.80
CA SER A 126 -7.60 24.81 35.08
C SER A 126 -8.77 25.67 35.59
N THR A 127 -8.81 26.95 35.23
CA THR A 127 -9.92 27.88 35.58
C THR A 127 -11.20 27.64 34.78
N LEU A 128 -11.13 26.92 33.66
CA LEU A 128 -12.27 26.69 32.78
C LEU A 128 -13.19 25.60 33.35
N SER A 129 -14.47 25.69 32.97
CA SER A 129 -15.44 24.63 33.21
C SER A 129 -15.20 23.42 32.30
N LEU A 130 -15.63 22.24 32.74
CA LEU A 130 -15.52 21.00 31.96
C LEU A 130 -16.12 21.16 30.55
N ARG A 131 -17.30 21.78 30.44
CA ARG A 131 -17.97 22.02 29.14
C ARG A 131 -17.15 22.91 28.21
N GLN A 132 -16.49 23.95 28.74
CA GLN A 132 -15.61 24.81 27.95
C GLN A 132 -14.35 24.06 27.48
N LEU A 133 -13.77 23.24 28.34
CA LEU A 133 -12.63 22.39 27.99
C LEU A 133 -13.00 21.38 26.90
N GLU A 134 -14.13 20.69 27.03
CA GLU A 134 -14.64 19.74 26.02
C GLU A 134 -14.91 20.41 24.67
N THR A 135 -15.47 21.63 24.68
CA THR A 135 -15.68 22.41 23.45
C THR A 135 -14.35 22.75 22.77
N ARG A 136 -13.34 23.15 23.53
CA ARG A 136 -11.99 23.43 23.00
C ARG A 136 -11.28 22.20 22.48
N VAL A 137 -11.48 21.04 23.13
CA VAL A 137 -10.99 19.75 22.61
C VAL A 137 -11.62 19.44 21.26
N ALA A 138 -12.94 19.60 21.12
CA ALA A 138 -13.63 19.37 19.85
C ALA A 138 -13.12 20.31 18.75
N GLN A 139 -12.91 21.59 19.07
CA GLN A 139 -12.39 22.58 18.12
C GLN A 139 -10.94 22.29 17.72
N ALA A 140 -10.06 21.96 18.68
CA ALA A 140 -8.68 21.60 18.39
C ALA A 140 -8.58 20.33 17.51
N LEU A 141 -9.49 19.37 17.69
CA LEU A 141 -9.59 18.18 16.82
C LEU A 141 -10.04 18.52 15.39
N ASP A 142 -10.98 19.46 15.22
CA ASP A 142 -11.43 19.93 13.90
C ASP A 142 -10.32 20.72 13.19
N ASP A 143 -9.64 21.62 13.91
CA ASP A 143 -8.51 22.38 13.40
C ASP A 143 -7.36 21.45 12.98
N LEU A 144 -7.08 20.41 13.78
CA LEU A 144 -6.08 19.40 13.45
C LEU A 144 -6.48 18.60 12.20
N GLN A 145 -7.76 18.25 12.06
CA GLN A 145 -8.27 17.57 10.87
C GLN A 145 -8.08 18.42 9.60
N ASN A 146 -8.41 19.71 9.68
CA ASN A 146 -8.28 20.64 8.58
C ASN A 146 -6.81 20.84 8.20
N ALA A 147 -5.93 21.03 9.18
CA ALA A 147 -4.49 21.13 8.96
C ALA A 147 -3.93 19.86 8.27
N GLN A 148 -4.36 18.67 8.65
CA GLN A 148 -3.94 17.45 7.99
C GLN A 148 -4.48 17.30 6.55
N ASN A 149 -5.72 17.73 6.29
CA ASN A 149 -6.28 17.75 4.94
C ASN A 149 -5.47 18.69 4.02
N ASP A 150 -5.10 19.87 4.52
CA ASP A 150 -4.24 20.81 3.83
C ASP A 150 -2.85 20.22 3.58
N LEU A 151 -2.25 19.58 4.60
CA LEU A 151 -0.97 18.89 4.47
C LEU A 151 -1.00 17.81 3.38
N ALA A 152 -2.08 17.04 3.28
CA ALA A 152 -2.27 16.04 2.23
C ALA A 152 -2.37 16.69 0.85
N SER A 153 -3.16 17.77 0.72
CA SER A 153 -3.30 18.54 -0.52
C SER A 153 -1.97 19.14 -0.98
N TYR A 154 -1.21 19.78 -0.09
CA TYR A 154 0.09 20.37 -0.42
C TYR A 154 1.13 19.33 -0.79
N ASN A 155 1.18 18.19 -0.09
CA ASN A 155 2.12 17.11 -0.44
C ASN A 155 1.83 16.51 -1.82
N SER A 156 0.54 16.29 -2.16
CA SER A 156 0.13 15.84 -3.49
C SER A 156 0.55 16.82 -4.59
N GLN A 157 0.27 18.11 -4.38
CA GLN A 157 0.65 19.15 -5.32
C GLN A 157 2.17 19.27 -5.47
N LEU A 158 2.94 19.17 -4.38
CA LEU A 158 4.40 19.18 -4.40
C LEU A 158 4.98 18.04 -5.23
N VAL A 159 4.48 16.81 -5.05
CA VAL A 159 4.92 15.64 -5.85
C VAL A 159 4.63 15.86 -7.33
N SER A 160 3.44 16.38 -7.65
CA SER A 160 3.06 16.72 -9.02
C SER A 160 3.98 17.79 -9.62
N LEU A 161 4.37 18.82 -8.86
CA LEU A 161 5.28 19.86 -9.32
C LEU A 161 6.74 19.38 -9.46
N GLN A 162 7.21 18.52 -8.56
CA GLN A 162 8.56 17.94 -8.61
C GLN A 162 8.79 17.13 -9.89
N THR A 163 7.75 16.51 -10.39
CA THR A 163 7.77 15.62 -11.56
C THR A 163 7.28 16.30 -12.83
N GLN A 164 6.78 17.54 -12.72
CA GLN A 164 6.36 18.38 -13.83
C GLN A 164 7.44 18.56 -14.90
N PRO A 165 8.74 18.78 -14.58
CA PRO A 165 9.77 18.99 -15.61
C PRO A 165 9.90 17.83 -16.60
N GLU A 166 9.92 16.60 -16.09
CA GLU A 166 10.03 15.38 -16.90
C GLU A 166 8.77 15.19 -17.77
N ARG A 167 7.58 15.41 -17.20
CA ARG A 167 6.30 15.35 -17.94
C ARG A 167 6.23 16.39 -19.05
N VAL A 168 6.62 17.62 -18.75
CA VAL A 168 6.65 18.72 -19.72
C VAL A 168 7.65 18.40 -20.84
N GLN A 169 8.85 17.92 -20.52
CA GLN A 169 9.86 17.59 -21.52
C GLN A 169 9.35 16.54 -22.51
N ASN A 170 8.72 15.47 -22.02
CA ASN A 170 8.10 14.44 -22.86
C ASN A 170 6.94 14.98 -23.70
N ALA A 171 6.06 15.79 -23.11
CA ALA A 171 4.94 16.41 -23.80
C ALA A 171 5.42 17.37 -24.90
N MET A 172 6.40 18.22 -24.62
CA MET A 172 6.99 19.15 -25.58
C MET A 172 7.71 18.42 -26.72
N TYR A 173 8.40 17.32 -26.43
CA TYR A 173 9.03 16.50 -27.47
C TYR A 173 7.98 15.91 -28.43
N ASN A 174 6.91 15.31 -27.89
CA ASN A 174 5.82 14.75 -28.69
C ASN A 174 5.09 15.83 -29.51
N ALA A 175 4.77 16.97 -28.89
CA ALA A 175 4.14 18.10 -29.58
C ALA A 175 5.03 18.66 -30.69
N SER A 176 6.34 18.73 -30.48
CA SER A 176 7.30 19.16 -31.50
C SER A 176 7.37 18.19 -32.69
N GLN A 177 7.35 16.88 -32.45
CA GLN A 177 7.31 15.87 -33.51
C GLN A 177 6.00 15.98 -34.33
N GLN A 178 4.87 16.11 -33.65
CA GLN A 178 3.56 16.30 -34.31
C GLN A 178 3.52 17.59 -35.11
N LEU A 179 4.08 18.68 -34.60
CA LEU A 179 4.20 19.95 -35.33
C LEU A 179 5.04 19.81 -36.60
N GLN A 180 6.13 19.03 -36.57
CA GLN A 180 6.93 18.76 -37.77
C GLN A 180 6.15 17.95 -38.81
N GLN A 181 5.41 16.92 -38.40
CA GLN A 181 4.56 16.14 -39.29
C GLN A 181 3.41 16.98 -39.90
N ILE A 182 2.78 17.84 -39.10
CA ILE A 182 1.74 18.74 -39.59
C ILE A 182 2.33 19.73 -40.59
N ARG A 183 3.54 20.26 -40.33
CA ARG A 183 4.25 21.15 -41.27
C ARG A 183 4.63 20.44 -42.56
N SER A 184 5.21 19.24 -42.51
CA SER A 184 5.61 18.49 -43.71
C SER A 184 4.43 18.20 -44.63
N ARG A 185 3.28 17.85 -44.04
CA ARG A 185 2.01 17.64 -44.76
C ARG A 185 1.41 18.92 -45.32
N LEU A 186 1.41 20.01 -44.55
CA LEU A 186 0.92 21.31 -45.03
C LEU A 186 1.78 21.85 -46.18
N ASP A 187 3.10 21.64 -46.12
CA ASP A 187 4.07 22.04 -47.15
C ASP A 187 4.07 21.11 -48.38
N GLY A 188 3.38 19.97 -48.32
CA GLY A 188 3.28 19.01 -49.42
C GLY A 188 4.59 18.27 -49.72
N THR A 189 5.47 18.15 -48.73
CA THR A 189 6.80 17.53 -48.86
C THR A 189 6.82 16.01 -48.67
N ASP A 190 5.70 15.40 -48.26
CA ASP A 190 5.57 13.95 -48.09
C ASP A 190 5.32 13.22 -49.43
N VAL A 191 6.16 12.22 -49.72
CA VAL A 191 6.17 11.51 -51.01
C VAL A 191 5.01 10.52 -51.08
N GLY A 192 4.04 10.76 -51.97
CA GLY A 192 2.94 9.84 -52.27
C GLY A 192 1.58 10.18 -51.65
N GLU A 193 1.44 11.32 -50.95
CA GLU A 193 0.14 11.77 -50.42
C GLU A 193 -0.70 12.54 -51.47
N THR A 194 -2.03 12.42 -51.36
CA THR A 194 -3.00 13.14 -52.21
C THR A 194 -3.12 14.60 -51.77
N ALA A 195 -3.45 15.50 -52.70
CA ALA A 195 -3.61 16.92 -52.39
C ALA A 195 -4.66 17.15 -51.28
N LEU A 196 -4.26 17.82 -50.20
CA LEU A 196 -5.12 18.10 -49.05
C LEU A 196 -6.35 18.93 -49.46
N ARG A 197 -7.54 18.52 -48.99
CA ARG A 197 -8.78 19.29 -49.15
C ARG A 197 -8.67 20.64 -48.42
N PRO A 198 -9.34 21.71 -48.89
CA PRO A 198 -9.34 23.00 -48.19
C PRO A 198 -9.78 22.90 -46.72
N SER A 199 -10.82 22.10 -46.42
CA SER A 199 -11.30 21.85 -45.06
C SER A 199 -10.26 21.15 -44.18
N GLN A 200 -9.52 20.17 -44.74
CA GLN A 200 -8.43 19.49 -44.05
C GLN A 200 -7.24 20.42 -43.77
N LYS A 201 -6.91 21.34 -44.69
CA LYS A 201 -5.85 22.34 -44.45
C LYS A 201 -6.20 23.23 -43.26
N VAL A 202 -7.44 23.67 -43.16
CA VAL A 202 -7.94 24.45 -42.02
C VAL A 202 -7.87 23.65 -40.72
N LEU A 203 -8.29 22.38 -40.73
CA LEU A 203 -8.17 21.48 -39.58
C LEU A 203 -6.72 21.34 -39.11
N MET A 204 -5.78 21.12 -40.04
CA MET A 204 -4.35 21.00 -39.74
C MET A 204 -3.76 22.30 -39.19
N GLN A 205 -4.18 23.46 -39.70
CA GLN A 205 -3.79 24.76 -39.15
C GLN A 205 -4.34 24.97 -37.73
N ALA A 206 -5.58 24.56 -37.46
CA ALA A 206 -6.17 24.58 -36.12
C ALA A 206 -5.41 23.63 -35.16
N GLN A 207 -5.07 22.42 -35.60
CA GLN A 207 -4.25 21.48 -34.82
C GLN A 207 -2.85 22.04 -34.54
N GLN A 208 -2.23 22.70 -35.52
CA GLN A 208 -0.95 23.39 -35.33
C GLN A 208 -1.06 24.48 -34.25
N ALA A 209 -2.12 25.28 -34.27
CA ALA A 209 -2.35 26.32 -33.28
C ALA A 209 -2.63 25.76 -31.88
N LEU A 210 -3.35 24.62 -31.79
CA LEU A 210 -3.55 23.90 -30.54
C LEU A 210 -2.21 23.46 -29.93
N LEU A 211 -1.37 22.77 -30.71
CA LEU A 211 -0.06 22.32 -30.23
C LEU A 211 0.84 23.49 -29.81
N ASN A 212 0.80 24.61 -30.53
CA ASN A 212 1.53 25.81 -30.11
C ASN A 212 0.98 26.41 -28.80
N ALA A 213 -0.34 26.42 -28.60
CA ALA A 213 -0.95 26.88 -27.35
C ALA A 213 -0.59 25.96 -26.17
N GLU A 214 -0.59 24.65 -26.39
CA GLU A 214 -0.14 23.66 -25.39
C GLU A 214 1.34 23.87 -25.05
N ILE A 215 2.22 24.06 -26.05
CA ILE A 215 3.64 24.35 -25.80
C ILE A 215 3.82 25.63 -24.98
N ASP A 216 3.06 26.71 -25.26
CA ASP A 216 3.13 27.94 -24.45
C ASP A 216 2.69 27.67 -23.00
N GLN A 217 1.58 26.95 -22.81
CA GLN A 217 1.09 26.55 -21.48
C GLN A 217 2.16 25.75 -20.72
N GLN A 218 2.77 24.74 -21.35
CA GLN A 218 3.79 23.90 -20.74
C GLN A 218 5.05 24.71 -20.37
N ARG A 219 5.49 25.64 -21.23
CA ARG A 219 6.60 26.56 -20.93
C ARG A 219 6.29 27.45 -19.73
N LYS A 220 5.08 28.03 -19.69
CA LYS A 220 4.62 28.85 -18.56
C LYS A 220 4.52 28.05 -17.26
N SER A 221 4.15 26.77 -17.36
CA SER A 221 4.15 25.85 -16.21
C SER A 221 5.57 25.60 -15.67
N LEU A 222 6.58 25.48 -16.53
CA LEU A 222 7.97 25.36 -16.10
C LEU A 222 8.50 26.63 -15.45
N GLU A 223 8.19 27.79 -16.04
CA GLU A 223 8.62 29.10 -15.53
C GLU A 223 8.09 29.34 -14.10
N GLY A 224 6.84 28.98 -13.83
CA GLY A 224 6.23 29.10 -12.51
C GLY A 224 6.54 27.95 -11.54
N ASN A 225 7.18 26.86 -11.99
CA ASN A 225 7.30 25.62 -11.22
C ASN A 225 8.04 25.83 -9.90
N THR A 226 9.21 26.47 -9.93
CA THR A 226 10.03 26.70 -8.74
C THR A 226 9.31 27.57 -7.71
N VAL A 227 8.68 28.67 -8.16
CA VAL A 227 7.96 29.58 -7.25
C VAL A 227 6.78 28.87 -6.57
N LEU A 228 6.05 28.03 -7.32
CA LEU A 228 4.95 27.24 -6.76
C LEU A 228 5.46 26.16 -5.79
N GLN A 229 6.59 25.51 -6.09
CA GLN A 229 7.22 24.55 -5.18
C GLN A 229 7.66 25.21 -3.88
N ASP A 230 8.37 26.33 -3.94
CA ASP A 230 8.83 27.05 -2.75
C ASP A 230 7.65 27.51 -1.89
N THR A 231 6.59 28.01 -2.53
CA THR A 231 5.36 28.43 -1.85
C THR A 231 4.69 27.26 -1.13
N LEU A 232 4.46 26.15 -1.82
CA LEU A 232 3.84 24.97 -1.23
C LEU A 232 4.72 24.33 -0.16
N GLN A 233 6.04 24.38 -0.31
CA GLN A 233 6.97 23.91 0.70
C GLN A 233 6.83 24.73 1.98
N LYS A 234 6.75 26.06 1.89
CA LYS A 234 6.51 26.93 3.05
C LYS A 234 5.13 26.73 3.68
N GLN A 235 4.09 26.53 2.86
CA GLN A 235 2.75 26.21 3.36
C GLN A 235 2.73 24.85 4.08
N ARG A 236 3.40 23.83 3.54
CA ARG A 236 3.57 22.53 4.19
C ARG A 236 4.33 22.67 5.51
N ASP A 237 5.44 23.41 5.52
CA ASP A 237 6.25 23.62 6.73
C ASP A 237 5.42 24.32 7.83
N TYR A 238 4.67 25.37 7.48
CA TYR A 238 3.71 26.04 8.37
C TYR A 238 2.67 25.07 8.92
N VAL A 239 1.97 24.34 8.05
CA VAL A 239 0.91 23.41 8.46
C VAL A 239 1.47 22.28 9.32
N THR A 240 2.67 21.78 9.02
CA THR A 240 3.35 20.76 9.84
C THR A 240 3.62 21.28 11.25
N ALA A 241 4.15 22.50 11.37
CA ALA A 241 4.40 23.13 12.66
C ALA A 241 3.09 23.42 13.42
N ASN A 242 2.06 23.90 12.72
CA ASN A 242 0.75 24.15 13.31
C ASN A 242 0.08 22.87 13.81
N SER A 243 0.16 21.77 13.04
CA SER A 243 -0.33 20.46 13.48
C SER A 243 0.38 19.98 14.73
N ALA A 244 1.70 20.10 14.80
CA ALA A 244 2.46 19.74 16.01
C ALA A 244 2.05 20.58 17.23
N ARG A 245 1.81 21.88 17.04
CA ARG A 245 1.28 22.75 18.10
C ARG A 245 -0.13 22.34 18.53
N LEU A 246 -1.02 22.06 17.58
CA LEU A 246 -2.38 21.61 17.87
C LEU A 246 -2.40 20.28 18.63
N GLU A 247 -1.53 19.33 18.25
CA GLU A 247 -1.33 18.07 18.98
C GLU A 247 -0.87 18.33 20.43
N HIS A 248 0.08 19.25 20.62
CA HIS A 248 0.55 19.63 21.95
C HIS A 248 -0.53 20.32 22.79
N GLN A 249 -1.25 21.28 22.21
CA GLN A 249 -2.38 21.96 22.85
C GLN A 249 -3.48 20.97 23.23
N LEU A 250 -3.75 20.00 22.37
CA LEU A 250 -4.71 18.92 22.63
C LEU A 250 -4.27 18.05 23.81
N GLN A 251 -2.97 17.78 23.97
CA GLN A 251 -2.42 17.08 25.14
C GLN A 251 -2.65 17.86 26.45
N LEU A 252 -2.37 19.18 26.46
CA LEU A 252 -2.61 20.03 27.64
C LEU A 252 -4.11 20.17 27.96
N LEU A 253 -4.96 20.31 26.93
CA LEU A 253 -6.42 20.31 27.09
C LEU A 253 -6.92 19.00 27.68
N GLN A 254 -6.38 17.86 27.26
CA GLN A 254 -6.73 16.56 27.82
C GLN A 254 -6.31 16.42 29.28
N GLU A 255 -5.10 16.86 29.64
CA GLU A 255 -4.64 16.84 31.02
C GLU A 255 -5.61 17.63 31.91
N ALA A 256 -6.02 18.83 31.46
CA ALA A 256 -7.00 19.65 32.15
C ALA A 256 -8.39 19.00 32.23
N VAL A 257 -8.90 18.41 31.14
CA VAL A 257 -10.19 17.68 31.13
C VAL A 257 -10.15 16.50 32.09
N ASN A 258 -9.10 15.69 32.03
CA ASN A 258 -8.95 14.48 32.84
C ASN A 258 -8.87 14.83 34.32
N SER A 259 -8.06 15.82 34.68
CA SER A 259 -7.97 16.34 36.05
C SER A 259 -9.32 16.87 36.52
N LYS A 260 -10.01 17.70 35.71
CA LYS A 260 -11.31 18.28 36.10
C LYS A 260 -12.39 17.22 36.28
N ARG A 261 -12.42 16.19 35.40
CA ARG A 261 -13.34 15.05 35.52
C ARG A 261 -13.05 14.24 36.78
N LEU A 262 -11.78 13.93 37.04
CA LEU A 262 -11.38 13.18 38.23
C LEU A 262 -11.75 13.95 39.49
N THR A 263 -11.42 15.24 39.60
CA THR A 263 -11.79 16.06 40.77
C THR A 263 -13.30 16.19 40.96
N LEU A 264 -14.08 16.32 39.87
CA LEU A 264 -15.54 16.35 39.95
C LEU A 264 -16.06 15.00 40.49
N THR A 265 -15.56 13.89 39.95
CA THR A 265 -15.91 12.53 40.39
C THR A 265 -15.50 12.26 41.84
N GLU A 266 -14.29 12.65 42.24
CA GLU A 266 -13.79 12.54 43.61
C GLU A 266 -14.63 13.37 44.58
N LYS A 267 -15.07 14.57 44.16
CA LYS A 267 -15.95 15.40 44.97
C LYS A 267 -17.33 14.73 45.16
N THR A 268 -17.94 14.21 44.10
CA THR A 268 -19.18 13.42 44.22
C THR A 268 -18.98 12.21 45.14
N ALA A 269 -17.85 11.51 45.01
CA ALA A 269 -17.50 10.37 45.85
C ALA A 269 -17.30 10.75 47.33
N GLN A 270 -16.68 11.90 47.62
CA GLN A 270 -16.48 12.41 48.98
C GLN A 270 -17.79 12.86 49.62
N GLU A 271 -18.64 13.55 48.86
CA GLU A 271 -20.00 13.93 49.30
C GLU A 271 -20.85 12.68 49.62
N ALA A 272 -20.60 11.56 48.94
CA ALA A 272 -21.25 10.28 49.23
C ALA A 272 -20.75 9.57 50.51
N VAL A 273 -19.56 9.96 51.03
CA VAL A 273 -18.89 9.33 52.19
C VAL A 273 -19.03 10.19 53.45
N SER A 274 -19.22 11.49 53.31
CA SER A 274 -19.26 12.46 54.42
C SER A 274 -20.63 13.13 54.57
N PRO A 275 -21.66 12.44 55.12
CA PRO A 275 -22.79 13.14 55.71
C PRO A 275 -22.31 13.77 57.02
N ASP A 276 -22.05 15.08 57.00
CA ASP A 276 -21.55 15.87 58.14
C ASP A 276 -22.46 15.84 59.39
N GLU A 277 -23.66 15.24 59.31
CA GLU A 277 -24.63 15.21 60.39
C GLU A 277 -24.68 13.94 61.26
N ALA A 278 -23.88 12.88 61.03
CA ALA A 278 -24.16 11.65 61.79
C ALA A 278 -23.02 10.68 62.14
N ALA A 279 -22.09 11.10 62.99
CA ALA A 279 -21.21 10.17 63.71
C ALA A 279 -21.98 9.15 64.60
N ARG A 280 -23.24 9.43 64.95
CA ARG A 280 -24.14 8.53 65.70
C ARG A 280 -24.99 7.61 64.83
N ILE A 281 -25.40 8.03 63.63
CA ILE A 281 -26.26 7.23 62.72
C ILE A 281 -25.42 6.27 61.86
N GLN A 282 -24.14 6.60 61.60
CA GLN A 282 -23.16 5.66 61.02
C GLN A 282 -22.84 4.44 61.92
N ALA A 283 -23.21 4.48 63.21
CA ALA A 283 -23.07 3.33 64.11
C ALA A 283 -24.16 2.27 63.89
N ASN A 284 -25.24 2.59 63.17
CA ASN A 284 -26.27 1.63 62.80
C ASN A 284 -25.72 0.66 61.73
N PRO A 285 -25.79 -0.66 61.94
CA PRO A 285 -25.24 -1.65 61.01
C PRO A 285 -25.88 -1.59 59.61
N LEU A 286 -27.18 -1.27 59.50
CA LEU A 286 -27.90 -1.19 58.23
C LEU A 286 -27.43 0.01 57.40
N VAL A 287 -27.34 1.20 58.01
CA VAL A 287 -26.84 2.41 57.34
C VAL A 287 -25.40 2.24 56.90
N LYS A 288 -24.57 1.58 57.71
CA LYS A 288 -23.17 1.29 57.38
C LYS A 288 -23.05 0.36 56.16
N GLN A 289 -23.85 -0.70 56.08
CA GLN A 289 -23.86 -1.60 54.93
C GLN A 289 -24.24 -0.87 53.63
N GLU A 290 -25.25 -0.01 53.67
CA GLU A 290 -25.67 0.76 52.49
C GLU A 290 -24.64 1.83 52.07
N LEU A 291 -23.95 2.44 53.04
CA LEU A 291 -22.81 3.33 52.79
C LEU A 291 -21.61 2.61 52.15
N GLU A 292 -21.31 1.37 52.57
CA GLU A 292 -20.25 0.55 51.96
C GLU A 292 -20.54 0.27 50.47
N ILE A 293 -21.81 0.03 50.11
CA ILE A 293 -22.23 -0.10 48.71
C ILE A 293 -22.00 1.20 47.93
N ASN A 294 -22.31 2.36 48.53
CA ASN A 294 -22.06 3.66 47.90
C ASN A 294 -20.56 3.96 47.75
N GLN A 295 -19.73 3.53 48.70
CA GLN A 295 -18.27 3.61 48.58
C GLN A 295 -17.75 2.75 47.41
N GLN A 296 -18.27 1.53 47.26
CA GLN A 296 -17.93 0.68 46.12
C GLN A 296 -18.36 1.30 44.79
N LEU A 297 -19.56 1.88 44.71
CA LEU A 297 -20.04 2.59 43.52
C LEU A 297 -19.21 3.83 43.20
N SER A 298 -18.81 4.59 44.23
CA SER A 298 -17.92 5.74 44.10
C SER A 298 -16.56 5.31 43.53
N GLN A 299 -15.98 4.23 44.04
CA GLN A 299 -14.73 3.68 43.52
C GLN A 299 -14.88 3.19 42.06
N ARG A 300 -16.01 2.54 41.74
CA ARG A 300 -16.32 2.14 40.34
C ARG A 300 -16.42 3.34 39.42
N LEU A 301 -17.04 4.43 39.86
CA LEU A 301 -17.14 5.68 39.10
C LEU A 301 -15.77 6.32 38.85
N ILE A 302 -14.88 6.33 39.84
CA ILE A 302 -13.49 6.80 39.67
C ILE A 302 -12.77 5.92 38.64
N THR A 303 -12.81 4.60 38.79
CA THR A 303 -12.19 3.66 37.85
C THR A 303 -12.77 3.78 36.43
N ALA A 304 -14.08 4.00 36.30
CA ALA A 304 -14.71 4.28 35.01
C ALA A 304 -14.24 5.63 34.43
N THR A 305 -14.05 6.65 35.26
CA THR A 305 -13.49 7.93 34.81
C THR A 305 -12.06 7.76 34.28
N GLU A 306 -11.20 7.04 35.00
CA GLU A 306 -9.81 6.75 34.60
C GLU A 306 -9.73 5.93 33.31
N ASN A 307 -10.50 4.84 33.22
CA ASN A 307 -10.57 4.00 32.02
C ASN A 307 -11.09 4.79 30.80
N GLY A 308 -12.02 5.72 31.01
CA GLY A 308 -12.53 6.59 29.95
C GLY A 308 -11.46 7.53 29.42
N ASN A 309 -10.61 8.07 30.30
CA ASN A 309 -9.49 8.91 29.92
C ASN A 309 -8.43 8.13 29.12
N GLN A 310 -8.14 6.87 29.48
CA GLN A 310 -7.24 6.00 28.72
C GLN A 310 -7.79 5.68 27.32
N LEU A 311 -9.08 5.34 27.20
CA LEU A 311 -9.73 5.09 25.91
C LEU A 311 -9.69 6.32 24.99
N MET A 312 -9.87 7.52 25.54
CA MET A 312 -9.76 8.76 24.77
C MET A 312 -8.36 8.97 24.19
N GLN A 313 -7.30 8.73 24.99
CA GLN A 313 -5.90 8.81 24.52
C GLN A 313 -5.62 7.79 23.40
N GLN A 314 -6.10 6.55 23.56
CA GLN A 314 -5.98 5.53 22.52
C GLN A 314 -6.70 5.93 21.23
N ASN A 315 -7.90 6.52 21.33
CA ASN A 315 -8.69 6.95 20.18
C ASN A 315 -7.93 7.97 19.33
N ILE A 316 -7.34 8.99 19.97
CA ILE A 316 -6.54 10.01 19.27
C ILE A 316 -5.30 9.40 18.62
N LYS A 317 -4.58 8.54 19.34
CA LYS A 317 -3.38 7.87 18.81
C LYS A 317 -3.72 7.05 17.55
N VAL A 318 -4.79 6.26 17.59
CA VAL A 318 -5.24 5.46 16.45
C VAL A 318 -5.76 6.35 15.32
N LYS A 319 -6.49 7.43 15.63
CA LYS A 319 -6.95 8.40 14.63
C LYS A 319 -5.78 9.04 13.88
N ASN A 320 -4.76 9.53 14.60
CA ASN A 320 -3.55 10.10 13.99
C ASN A 320 -2.75 9.06 13.17
N TRP A 321 -2.80 7.77 13.53
CA TRP A 321 -2.22 6.70 12.72
C TRP A 321 -3.03 6.41 11.45
N LEU A 322 -4.36 6.38 11.57
CA LEU A 322 -5.27 6.22 10.44
C LEU A 322 -5.07 7.33 9.41
N GLU A 323 -5.00 8.58 9.86
CA GLU A 323 -4.83 9.74 8.98
C GLU A 323 -3.49 9.71 8.26
N ARG A 324 -2.40 9.40 8.98
CA ARG A 324 -1.07 9.19 8.38
C ARG A 324 -1.07 8.06 7.35
N ALA A 325 -1.76 6.96 7.63
CA ALA A 325 -1.89 5.85 6.69
C ALA A 325 -2.67 6.27 5.43
N LEU A 326 -3.80 6.97 5.57
CA LEU A 326 -4.59 7.49 4.45
C LEU A 326 -3.79 8.49 3.60
N GLN A 327 -3.00 9.36 4.24
CA GLN A 327 -2.12 10.28 3.52
C GLN A 327 -1.03 9.54 2.75
N SER A 328 -0.39 8.55 3.40
CA SER A 328 0.61 7.69 2.76
C SER A 328 0.04 6.99 1.54
N GLU A 329 -1.20 6.47 1.62
CA GLU A 329 -1.88 5.84 0.47
C GLU A 329 -2.06 6.78 -0.72
N ARG A 330 -2.50 8.03 -0.47
CA ARG A 330 -2.67 9.01 -1.55
C ARG A 330 -1.32 9.36 -2.17
N ASN A 331 -0.32 9.66 -1.34
CA ASN A 331 1.04 9.97 -1.80
C ASN A 331 1.64 8.82 -2.62
N ILE A 332 1.50 7.58 -2.15
CA ILE A 332 1.98 6.37 -2.85
C ILE A 332 1.31 6.25 -4.22
N LYS A 333 -0.01 6.37 -4.29
CA LYS A 333 -0.75 6.24 -5.56
C LYS A 333 -0.31 7.28 -6.58
N GLU A 334 -0.12 8.52 -6.16
CA GLU A 334 0.37 9.59 -7.03
C GLU A 334 1.82 9.37 -7.45
N GLN A 335 2.70 9.03 -6.51
CA GLN A 335 4.11 8.73 -6.81
C GLN A 335 4.23 7.54 -7.77
N ILE A 336 3.42 6.49 -7.62
CA ILE A 336 3.35 5.38 -8.57
C ILE A 336 2.87 5.86 -9.94
N ALA A 337 1.81 6.67 -10.00
CA ALA A 337 1.25 7.14 -11.27
C ALA A 337 2.27 7.97 -12.06
N VAL A 338 3.11 8.72 -11.35
CA VAL A 338 4.00 9.72 -11.91
C VAL A 338 5.42 9.20 -12.17
N LEU A 339 5.99 8.40 -11.27
CA LEU A 339 7.38 7.91 -11.35
C LEU A 339 7.50 6.53 -12.02
N LYS A 340 6.51 6.12 -12.83
CA LYS A 340 6.56 4.82 -13.54
C LYS A 340 7.86 4.73 -14.36
N GLY A 341 8.72 3.78 -13.98
CA GLY A 341 10.00 3.52 -14.64
C GLY A 341 11.22 4.18 -14.00
N SER A 342 11.06 5.06 -13.01
CA SER A 342 12.19 5.64 -12.27
C SER A 342 12.66 4.70 -11.15
N LEU A 343 13.99 4.50 -11.05
CA LEU A 343 14.61 3.72 -9.97
C LEU A 343 14.28 4.30 -8.58
N LEU A 344 14.05 5.61 -8.49
CA LEU A 344 13.72 6.30 -7.24
C LEU A 344 12.38 5.85 -6.66
N LEU A 345 11.42 5.47 -7.52
CA LEU A 345 10.10 5.01 -7.09
C LEU A 345 10.23 3.79 -6.18
N SER A 346 10.98 2.78 -6.60
CA SER A 346 11.13 1.55 -5.81
C SER A 346 11.72 1.82 -4.41
N ARG A 347 12.68 2.75 -4.29
CA ARG A 347 13.25 3.17 -3.00
C ARG A 347 12.21 3.78 -2.07
N ILE A 348 11.41 4.72 -2.59
CA ILE A 348 10.36 5.38 -1.80
C ILE A 348 9.30 4.36 -1.35
N LEU A 349 8.87 3.48 -2.26
CA LEU A 349 7.87 2.44 -1.96
C LEU A 349 8.35 1.49 -0.86
N TYR A 350 9.63 1.10 -0.85
CA TYR A 350 10.19 0.24 0.20
C TYR A 350 10.32 0.93 1.55
N GLN A 351 10.80 2.18 1.57
CA GLN A 351 10.92 2.94 2.82
C GLN A 351 9.55 3.12 3.48
N GLN A 352 8.52 3.41 2.68
CA GLN A 352 7.16 3.53 3.17
C GLN A 352 6.59 2.21 3.68
N GLN A 353 6.91 1.07 3.06
CA GLN A 353 6.47 -0.24 3.52
C GLN A 353 6.91 -0.55 4.97
N GLN A 354 8.11 -0.12 5.37
CA GLN A 354 8.63 -0.36 6.72
C GLN A 354 8.01 0.56 7.78
N THR A 355 7.52 1.73 7.37
CA THR A 355 6.89 2.70 8.28
C THR A 355 5.40 2.43 8.53
N LEU A 356 4.80 1.45 7.85
CA LEU A 356 3.40 1.09 8.05
C LEU A 356 3.21 0.46 9.43
N PRO A 357 2.27 0.94 10.25
CA PRO A 357 1.99 0.35 11.56
C PRO A 357 1.51 -1.09 11.42
N SER A 358 2.04 -1.96 12.27
CA SER A 358 1.70 -3.39 12.34
C SER A 358 0.33 -3.59 12.99
N ALA A 359 -0.53 -4.39 12.37
CA ALA A 359 -1.87 -4.69 12.90
C ALA A 359 -1.84 -5.49 14.22
N ASP A 360 -0.71 -6.14 14.53
CA ASP A 360 -0.56 -7.00 15.71
C ASP A 360 -0.55 -6.23 17.04
N GLU A 361 -0.42 -4.90 17.01
CA GLU A 361 -0.43 -4.06 18.22
C GLU A 361 -1.82 -3.50 18.59
N LEU A 362 -2.86 -3.74 17.79
CA LEU A 362 -4.20 -3.18 18.01
C LEU A 362 -5.08 -4.18 18.79
N GLU A 363 -5.36 -3.86 20.06
CA GLU A 363 -6.22 -4.66 20.93
C GLU A 363 -7.65 -4.77 20.38
N ASN A 364 -8.23 -5.98 20.43
CA ASN A 364 -9.59 -6.22 19.94
C ASN A 364 -10.63 -5.64 20.92
N MET A 365 -11.23 -4.52 20.54
CA MET A 365 -12.23 -3.80 21.34
C MET A 365 -13.61 -4.49 21.45
N THR A 366 -13.84 -5.58 20.69
CA THR A 366 -15.17 -6.24 20.63
C THR A 366 -15.64 -6.75 21.99
N ASN A 367 -14.75 -7.41 22.75
CA ASN A 367 -15.08 -7.94 24.08
C ASN A 367 -15.33 -6.79 25.06
N ARG A 368 -14.47 -5.77 25.04
CA ARG A 368 -14.61 -4.59 25.90
C ARG A 368 -15.93 -3.84 25.67
N ILE A 369 -16.38 -3.73 24.41
CA ILE A 369 -17.69 -3.13 24.08
C ILE A 369 -18.84 -3.98 24.64
N ALA A 370 -18.75 -5.31 24.58
CA ALA A 370 -19.75 -6.20 25.15
C ALA A 370 -19.81 -6.06 26.68
N ASP A 371 -18.65 -6.02 27.34
CA ASP A 371 -18.55 -5.83 28.79
C ASP A 371 -19.16 -4.49 29.23
N LEU A 372 -18.83 -3.39 28.53
CA LEU A 372 -19.39 -2.06 28.81
C LEU A 372 -20.92 -2.02 28.63
N ARG A 373 -21.47 -2.73 27.63
CA ARG A 373 -22.92 -2.83 27.44
C ARG A 373 -23.59 -3.61 28.55
N LEU A 374 -22.96 -4.69 29.00
CA LEU A 374 -23.47 -5.50 30.12
C LEU A 374 -23.46 -4.68 31.42
N GLU A 375 -22.34 -4.01 31.71
CA GLU A 375 -22.22 -3.14 32.89
C GLU A 375 -23.24 -2.00 32.84
N GLN A 376 -23.44 -1.39 31.67
CA GLN A 376 -24.46 -0.36 31.49
C GLN A 376 -25.88 -0.90 31.72
N PHE A 377 -26.17 -2.13 31.28
CA PHE A 377 -27.46 -2.78 31.54
C PHE A 377 -27.67 -3.03 33.04
N GLU A 378 -26.67 -3.54 33.75
CA GLU A 378 -26.72 -3.76 35.20
C GLU A 378 -26.93 -2.45 35.97
N VAL A 379 -26.21 -1.39 35.62
CA VAL A 379 -26.37 -0.06 36.23
C VAL A 379 -27.78 0.48 36.00
N ASN A 380 -28.34 0.34 34.79
CA ASN A 380 -29.72 0.76 34.54
C ASN A 380 -30.74 -0.06 35.34
N GLN A 381 -30.53 -1.38 35.49
CA GLN A 381 -31.39 -2.21 36.34
C GLN A 381 -31.38 -1.74 37.81
N GLN A 382 -30.21 -1.37 38.33
CA GLN A 382 -30.09 -0.82 39.69
C GLN A 382 -30.79 0.54 39.81
N ARG A 383 -30.70 1.40 38.79
CA ARG A 383 -31.39 2.69 38.76
C ARG A 383 -32.91 2.53 38.76
N ASP A 384 -33.43 1.60 37.96
CA ASP A 384 -34.88 1.33 37.88
C ASP A 384 -35.42 0.81 39.23
N ALA A 385 -34.63 -0.03 39.93
CA ALA A 385 -34.98 -0.51 41.27
C ALA A 385 -35.04 0.60 42.32
N LEU A 386 -34.28 1.68 42.14
CA LEU A 386 -34.22 2.85 43.04
C LEU A 386 -35.14 4.00 42.59
N PHE A 387 -35.97 3.80 41.58
CA PHE A 387 -36.88 4.84 41.08
C PHE A 387 -37.93 5.26 42.14
N GLN A 388 -38.35 4.33 43.00
CA GLN A 388 -39.22 4.59 44.15
C GLN A 388 -38.42 4.49 45.45
N SER A 389 -37.64 5.54 45.78
CA SER A 389 -36.74 5.56 46.95
C SER A 389 -37.45 5.16 48.25
N ASP A 390 -38.65 5.69 48.52
CA ASP A 390 -39.43 5.35 49.72
C ASP A 390 -39.82 3.86 49.78
N ALA A 391 -40.26 3.29 48.67
CA ALA A 391 -40.64 1.87 48.61
C ALA A 391 -39.41 0.96 48.76
N PHE A 392 -38.26 1.39 48.25
CA PHE A 392 -36.99 0.69 48.41
C PHE A 392 -36.52 0.71 49.87
N VAL A 393 -36.53 1.88 50.52
CA VAL A 393 -36.15 2.03 51.93
C VAL A 393 -37.11 1.24 52.83
N ASN A 394 -38.43 1.33 52.62
CA ASN A 394 -39.41 0.54 53.38
C ASN A 394 -39.15 -0.97 53.29
N LYS A 395 -38.77 -1.47 52.11
CA LYS A 395 -38.42 -2.87 51.90
C LYS A 395 -37.08 -3.25 52.53
N LEU A 396 -36.13 -2.32 52.62
CA LEU A 396 -34.85 -2.51 53.30
C LEU A 396 -35.03 -2.62 54.82
N GLU A 397 -36.01 -1.89 55.35
CA GLU A 397 -36.38 -1.88 56.77
C GLU A 397 -37.19 -3.11 57.21
N GLU A 398 -37.80 -3.85 56.26
CA GLU A 398 -38.52 -5.10 56.52
C GLU A 398 -37.58 -6.13 57.19
N GLY A 399 -37.80 -6.39 58.48
CA GLY A 399 -37.00 -7.32 59.29
C GLY A 399 -36.00 -6.66 60.26
N HIS A 400 -35.86 -5.33 60.23
CA HIS A 400 -34.95 -4.55 61.09
C HIS A 400 -35.67 -3.59 62.07
N THR A 401 -36.92 -3.90 62.41
CA THR A 401 -37.85 -3.00 63.16
C THR A 401 -37.36 -2.53 64.54
N ASN A 402 -36.40 -3.22 65.16
CA ASN A 402 -35.82 -2.84 66.45
C ASN A 402 -34.62 -1.88 66.35
N GLU A 403 -34.09 -1.66 65.14
CA GLU A 403 -32.88 -0.88 64.86
C GLU A 403 -33.18 0.41 64.05
N VAL A 404 -34.44 0.64 63.67
CA VAL A 404 -34.88 1.74 62.80
C VAL A 404 -35.67 2.77 63.61
N ASN A 405 -35.19 4.01 63.65
CA ASN A 405 -35.93 5.20 64.12
C ASN A 405 -36.14 6.18 62.94
N SER A 406 -36.91 7.26 63.14
CA SER A 406 -37.15 8.24 62.05
C SER A 406 -35.86 8.87 61.51
N GLU A 407 -34.85 9.06 62.37
CA GLU A 407 -33.54 9.58 61.95
C GLU A 407 -32.75 8.60 61.06
N VAL A 408 -32.86 7.29 61.32
CA VAL A 408 -32.27 6.22 60.49
C VAL A 408 -33.00 6.12 59.14
N HIS A 409 -34.33 6.27 59.13
CA HIS A 409 -35.12 6.29 57.91
C HIS A 409 -34.73 7.46 57.00
N ASP A 410 -34.65 8.68 57.55
CA ASP A 410 -34.22 9.87 56.81
C ASP A 410 -32.77 9.73 56.30
N ALA A 411 -31.87 9.12 57.09
CA ALA A 411 -30.52 8.83 56.66
C ALA A 411 -30.45 7.79 55.53
N LEU A 412 -31.27 6.74 55.58
CA LEU A 412 -31.36 5.74 54.50
C LEU A 412 -31.90 6.37 53.21
N LEU A 413 -32.87 7.27 53.29
CA LEU A 413 -33.35 8.04 52.13
C LEU A 413 -32.22 8.87 51.51
N GLN A 414 -31.43 9.59 52.31
CA GLN A 414 -30.28 10.35 51.82
C GLN A 414 -29.21 9.44 51.17
N VAL A 415 -28.92 8.28 51.77
CA VAL A 415 -27.96 7.30 51.23
C VAL A 415 -28.46 6.74 49.88
N VAL A 416 -29.76 6.46 49.75
CA VAL A 416 -30.39 5.99 48.51
C VAL A 416 -30.41 7.07 47.44
N ASP A 417 -30.70 8.32 47.79
CA ASP A 417 -30.65 9.44 46.84
C ASP A 417 -29.23 9.68 46.32
N MET A 418 -28.23 9.60 47.19
CA MET A 418 -26.82 9.64 46.81
C MET A 418 -26.45 8.45 45.89
N ARG A 419 -26.94 7.25 46.20
CA ARG A 419 -26.74 6.07 45.35
C ARG A 419 -27.29 6.29 43.94
N ARG A 420 -28.48 6.88 43.83
CA ARG A 420 -29.10 7.20 42.54
C ARG A 420 -28.25 8.19 41.74
N GLU A 421 -27.68 9.20 42.39
CA GLU A 421 -26.77 10.15 41.75
C GLU A 421 -25.48 9.48 41.26
N LEU A 422 -24.84 8.66 42.09
CA LEU A 422 -23.64 7.89 41.71
C LEU A 422 -23.92 6.98 40.51
N LEU A 423 -25.06 6.29 40.49
CA LEU A 423 -25.47 5.43 39.38
C LEU A 423 -25.81 6.23 38.11
N ASP A 424 -26.40 7.42 38.21
CA ASP A 424 -26.65 8.28 37.06
C ASP A 424 -25.34 8.81 36.46
N GLN A 425 -24.39 9.24 37.31
CA GLN A 425 -23.06 9.63 36.86
C GLN A 425 -22.31 8.44 36.24
N LEU A 426 -22.35 7.26 36.85
CA LEU A 426 -21.72 6.04 36.31
C LEU A 426 -22.32 5.65 34.97
N ASN A 427 -23.64 5.65 34.83
CA ASN A 427 -24.29 5.34 33.55
C ASN A 427 -23.88 6.32 32.43
N LYS A 428 -23.76 7.62 32.74
CA LYS A 428 -23.25 8.62 31.79
C LYS A 428 -21.80 8.33 31.41
N GLN A 429 -20.93 7.98 32.37
CA GLN A 429 -19.54 7.65 32.09
C GLN A 429 -19.42 6.38 31.23
N LEU A 430 -20.15 5.31 31.56
CA LEU A 430 -20.18 4.07 30.77
C LEU A 430 -20.72 4.32 29.36
N GLY A 431 -21.75 5.16 29.20
CA GLY A 431 -22.26 5.55 27.88
C GLY A 431 -21.21 6.28 27.02
N ASN A 432 -20.46 7.21 27.64
CA ASN A 432 -19.36 7.89 26.97
C ASN A 432 -18.23 6.93 26.58
N GLN A 433 -17.83 6.03 27.49
CA GLN A 433 -16.82 5.00 27.21
C GLN A 433 -17.24 4.08 26.08
N LEU A 434 -18.51 3.65 26.06
CA LEU A 434 -19.05 2.79 25.01
C LEU A 434 -18.93 3.47 23.64
N MET A 435 -19.28 4.76 23.55
CA MET A 435 -19.13 5.52 22.31
C MET A 435 -17.67 5.66 21.89
N MET A 436 -16.76 5.95 22.83
CA MET A 436 -15.32 6.03 22.55
C MET A 436 -14.72 4.69 22.10
N ALA A 437 -15.14 3.58 22.72
CA ALA A 437 -14.71 2.22 22.37
C ALA A 437 -15.22 1.81 20.98
N ILE A 438 -16.48 2.12 20.64
CA ILE A 438 -17.03 1.89 19.29
C ILE A 438 -16.24 2.69 18.25
N ASN A 439 -15.99 3.99 18.50
CA ASN A 439 -15.21 4.82 17.58
C ASN A 439 -13.77 4.30 17.41
N LEU A 440 -13.14 3.87 18.50
CA LEU A 440 -11.81 3.27 18.47
C LEU A 440 -11.82 2.00 17.62
N GLN A 441 -12.81 1.12 17.78
CA GLN A 441 -12.96 -0.09 16.96
C GLN A 441 -13.10 0.25 15.46
N ILE A 442 -13.94 1.24 15.13
CA ILE A 442 -14.12 1.69 13.73
C ILE A 442 -12.79 2.20 13.16
N ASN A 443 -12.10 3.08 13.89
CA ASN A 443 -10.82 3.65 13.45
C ASN A 443 -9.74 2.57 13.29
N GLN A 444 -9.68 1.59 14.21
CA GLN A 444 -8.78 0.44 14.10
C GLN A 444 -9.08 -0.40 12.85
N GLN A 445 -10.35 -0.72 12.58
CA GLN A 445 -10.76 -1.48 11.40
C GLN A 445 -10.41 -0.75 10.10
N GLN A 446 -10.64 0.56 10.05
CA GLN A 446 -10.24 1.39 8.92
C GLN A 446 -8.72 1.40 8.74
N LEU A 447 -7.95 1.58 9.82
CA LEU A 447 -6.49 1.58 9.78
C LEU A 447 -5.95 0.24 9.27
N MET A 448 -6.49 -0.89 9.76
CA MET A 448 -6.14 -2.22 9.27
C MET A 448 -6.47 -2.39 7.79
N SER A 449 -7.63 -1.91 7.34
CA SER A 449 -8.04 -1.96 5.94
C SER A 449 -7.07 -1.17 5.04
N VAL A 450 -6.79 0.07 5.41
CA VAL A 450 -5.85 0.96 4.68
C VAL A 450 -4.44 0.38 4.66
N SER A 451 -3.93 -0.10 5.81
CA SER A 451 -2.61 -0.73 5.91
C SER A 451 -2.50 -1.99 5.05
N LYS A 452 -3.53 -2.86 5.05
CA LYS A 452 -3.58 -4.05 4.19
C LYS A 452 -3.63 -3.69 2.71
N ASN A 453 -4.43 -2.69 2.35
CA ASN A 453 -4.52 -2.20 0.97
C ASN A 453 -3.19 -1.60 0.50
N LEU A 454 -2.58 -0.74 1.32
CA LEU A 454 -1.25 -0.18 1.10
C LEU A 454 -0.20 -1.25 0.89
N LYS A 455 -0.12 -2.24 1.78
CA LYS A 455 0.80 -3.37 1.64
C LYS A 455 0.57 -4.12 0.33
N SER A 456 -0.70 -4.30 -0.08
CA SER A 456 -1.05 -4.94 -1.35
C SER A 456 -0.61 -4.11 -2.56
N ILE A 457 -0.92 -2.81 -2.60
CA ILE A 457 -0.51 -1.88 -3.66
C ILE A 457 1.01 -1.83 -3.77
N LEU A 458 1.70 -1.62 -2.65
CA LEU A 458 3.16 -1.59 -2.61
C LEU A 458 3.74 -2.90 -3.14
N THR A 459 3.28 -4.06 -2.66
CA THR A 459 3.78 -5.36 -3.12
C THR A 459 3.55 -5.58 -4.63
N GLN A 460 2.38 -5.19 -5.14
CA GLN A 460 2.08 -5.31 -6.57
C GLN A 460 2.94 -4.37 -7.41
N GLN A 461 3.16 -3.14 -6.97
CA GLN A 461 3.88 -2.15 -7.76
C GLN A 461 5.38 -2.38 -7.71
N ILE A 462 5.93 -2.72 -6.55
CA ILE A 462 7.32 -3.12 -6.38
C ILE A 462 7.69 -4.29 -7.31
N PHE A 463 6.76 -5.21 -7.58
CA PHE A 463 7.00 -6.33 -8.49
C PHE A 463 7.26 -5.91 -9.95
N TRP A 464 6.71 -4.76 -10.39
CA TRP A 464 6.81 -4.30 -11.78
C TRP A 464 7.80 -3.14 -11.99
N VAL A 465 8.53 -2.72 -10.95
CA VAL A 465 9.51 -1.62 -11.05
C VAL A 465 10.92 -2.20 -10.98
N ASN A 466 11.84 -1.64 -11.77
CA ASN A 466 13.27 -1.96 -11.68
C ASN A 466 13.77 -1.65 -10.26
N SER A 467 14.17 -2.69 -9.52
CA SER A 467 14.69 -2.55 -8.16
C SER A 467 16.15 -2.13 -8.16
N ASN A 468 16.88 -2.44 -9.23
CA ASN A 468 18.32 -2.20 -9.35
C ASN A 468 18.66 -1.68 -10.76
N ARG A 469 19.88 -1.16 -10.91
CA ARG A 469 20.41 -0.81 -12.24
C ARG A 469 20.52 -2.07 -13.12
N PRO A 470 20.20 -1.98 -14.42
CA PRO A 470 20.42 -3.08 -15.35
C PRO A 470 21.91 -3.43 -15.42
N MET A 471 22.22 -4.70 -15.72
CA MET A 471 23.58 -5.20 -15.87
C MET A 471 24.14 -4.81 -17.25
N ASP A 472 24.21 -3.52 -17.53
CA ASP A 472 24.79 -2.97 -18.75
C ASP A 472 26.33 -2.89 -18.67
N TRP A 473 26.95 -2.35 -19.72
CA TRP A 473 28.41 -2.23 -19.77
C TRP A 473 28.97 -1.32 -18.65
N ASP A 474 28.21 -0.32 -18.22
CA ASP A 474 28.62 0.58 -17.15
C ASP A 474 28.49 -0.06 -15.77
N TRP A 475 27.49 -0.92 -15.56
CA TRP A 475 27.41 -1.80 -14.38
C TRP A 475 28.64 -2.69 -14.26
N ILE A 476 29.09 -3.33 -15.36
CA ILE A 476 30.27 -4.20 -15.36
C ILE A 476 31.54 -3.41 -14.99
N LYS A 477 31.70 -2.18 -15.49
CA LYS A 477 32.81 -1.30 -15.11
C LYS A 477 32.75 -0.90 -13.64
N ALA A 478 31.56 -0.63 -13.10
CA ALA A 478 31.35 -0.19 -11.73
C ALA A 478 31.37 -1.36 -10.71
N PHE A 479 31.24 -2.61 -11.16
CA PHE A 479 31.13 -3.80 -10.32
C PHE A 479 32.27 -3.94 -9.29
N PRO A 480 33.57 -3.82 -9.64
CA PRO A 480 34.64 -4.03 -8.68
C PRO A 480 34.63 -3.01 -7.53
N GLN A 481 34.29 -1.76 -7.84
CA GLN A 481 34.21 -0.69 -6.85
C GLN A 481 32.97 -0.88 -5.96
N SER A 482 31.81 -1.14 -6.57
CA SER A 482 30.55 -1.35 -5.84
C SER A 482 30.64 -2.54 -4.89
N LEU A 483 31.25 -3.64 -5.33
CA LEU A 483 31.49 -4.83 -4.50
C LEU A 483 32.37 -4.50 -3.28
N LYS A 484 33.43 -3.70 -3.48
CA LYS A 484 34.34 -3.28 -2.39
C LYS A 484 33.61 -2.41 -1.36
N ASP A 485 32.73 -1.54 -1.83
CA ASP A 485 31.96 -0.65 -0.96
C ASP A 485 30.88 -1.43 -0.19
N GLU A 486 30.23 -2.40 -0.82
CA GLU A 486 29.28 -3.32 -0.19
C GLU A 486 29.93 -4.13 0.94
N PHE A 487 31.09 -4.74 0.69
CA PHE A 487 31.84 -5.50 1.70
C PHE A 487 32.28 -4.64 2.90
N LYS A 488 32.58 -3.36 2.70
CA LYS A 488 32.91 -2.44 3.80
C LYS A 488 31.70 -2.07 4.65
N SER A 489 30.51 -2.06 4.04
CA SER A 489 29.26 -1.71 4.69
C SER A 489 28.67 -2.88 5.52
N MET A 490 29.02 -4.13 5.20
CA MET A 490 28.65 -5.32 5.95
C MET A 490 29.30 -5.36 7.34
N LYS A 491 28.67 -4.71 8.32
CA LYS A 491 29.03 -4.82 9.75
C LYS A 491 28.01 -5.70 10.47
N ILE A 492 28.32 -6.98 10.64
CA ILE A 492 27.55 -7.85 11.53
C ILE A 492 27.93 -7.49 12.97
N THR A 493 27.11 -6.67 13.63
CA THR A 493 27.30 -6.35 15.04
C THR A 493 26.78 -7.52 15.89
N VAL A 494 27.70 -8.28 16.49
CA VAL A 494 27.36 -9.34 17.45
C VAL A 494 27.57 -8.79 18.85
N ASN A 495 26.50 -8.69 19.65
CA ASN A 495 26.60 -8.32 21.06
C ASN A 495 26.81 -9.60 21.89
N TRP A 496 28.07 -10.02 22.04
CA TRP A 496 28.44 -11.26 22.74
C TRP A 496 28.05 -11.29 24.22
N GLU A 497 27.97 -10.14 24.89
CA GLU A 497 27.58 -10.06 26.31
C GLU A 497 26.13 -10.50 26.55
N LYS A 498 25.22 -10.18 25.61
CA LYS A 498 23.80 -10.59 25.68
C LYS A 498 23.53 -11.96 25.06
N ALA A 499 24.41 -12.44 24.19
CA ALA A 499 24.21 -13.69 23.46
C ALA A 499 24.34 -14.93 24.37
N TRP A 500 25.25 -14.93 25.34
CA TRP A 500 25.55 -16.14 26.13
C TRP A 500 24.38 -16.66 26.97
N PRO A 501 23.66 -15.84 27.75
CA PRO A 501 22.49 -16.29 28.51
C PRO A 501 21.34 -16.73 27.59
N ALA A 502 21.15 -16.02 26.47
CA ALA A 502 20.10 -16.33 25.51
C ALA A 502 20.35 -17.67 24.79
N VAL A 503 21.61 -18.00 24.47
CA VAL A 503 21.98 -19.30 23.88
C VAL A 503 21.63 -20.47 24.80
N PHE A 504 21.77 -20.32 26.12
CA PHE A 504 21.41 -21.39 27.05
C PHE A 504 19.90 -21.67 27.07
N ILE A 505 19.09 -20.61 27.14
CA ILE A 505 17.62 -20.72 27.08
C ILE A 505 17.18 -21.33 25.74
N ALA A 506 17.83 -20.92 24.65
CA ALA A 506 17.52 -21.41 23.31
C ALA A 506 17.98 -22.84 23.07
N PHE A 507 19.11 -23.24 23.64
CA PHE A 507 19.54 -24.63 23.65
C PHE A 507 18.53 -25.50 24.39
N LEU A 508 18.01 -25.03 25.53
CA LEU A 508 16.96 -25.73 26.27
C LEU A 508 15.66 -25.83 25.44
N ALA A 509 15.28 -24.76 24.74
CA ALA A 509 14.13 -24.75 23.83
C ALA A 509 14.32 -25.65 22.58
N GLY A 510 15.56 -25.77 22.09
CA GLY A 510 15.94 -26.64 20.97
C GLY A 510 16.22 -28.09 21.36
N LEU A 511 16.40 -28.38 22.66
CA LEU A 511 16.73 -29.70 23.19
C LEU A 511 15.72 -30.79 22.78
N PRO A 512 14.38 -30.56 22.83
CA PRO A 512 13.42 -31.56 22.39
C PRO A 512 13.60 -31.95 20.91
N LEU A 513 13.91 -30.98 20.04
CA LEU A 513 14.16 -31.24 18.61
C LEU A 513 15.40 -32.11 18.42
N LEU A 514 16.48 -31.82 19.16
CA LEU A 514 17.72 -32.58 19.11
C LEU A 514 17.55 -34.00 19.68
N LEU A 515 16.78 -34.17 20.76
CA LEU A 515 16.48 -35.48 21.34
C LEU A 515 15.69 -36.35 20.37
N ILE A 516 14.68 -35.79 19.70
CA ILE A 516 13.92 -36.52 18.66
C ILE A 516 14.84 -36.90 17.49
N ALA A 517 15.69 -35.97 17.03
CA ALA A 517 16.67 -36.25 15.98
C ALA A 517 17.63 -37.38 16.38
N GLY A 518 18.13 -37.37 17.62
CA GLY A 518 18.98 -38.39 18.19
C GLY A 518 18.28 -39.74 18.32
N LEU A 519 17.02 -39.76 18.76
CA LEU A 519 16.19 -40.96 18.86
C LEU A 519 15.98 -41.63 17.49
N ILE A 520 15.66 -40.84 16.46
CA ILE A 520 15.52 -41.33 15.09
C ILE A 520 16.87 -41.85 14.58
N HIS A 521 17.96 -41.13 14.84
CA HIS A 521 19.31 -41.56 14.46
C HIS A 521 19.67 -42.90 15.09
N TRP A 522 19.41 -43.08 16.39
CA TRP A 522 19.64 -44.33 17.10
C TRP A 522 18.81 -45.49 16.53
N ARG A 523 17.56 -45.22 16.10
CA ARG A 523 16.68 -46.23 15.48
C ARG A 523 16.90 -46.43 13.97
N LEU A 524 17.91 -45.80 13.35
CA LEU A 524 18.16 -45.90 11.90
C LEU A 524 18.36 -47.34 11.42
N GLY A 525 19.08 -48.17 12.19
CA GLY A 525 19.32 -49.58 11.83
C GLY A 525 18.02 -50.38 11.75
N TRP A 526 17.14 -50.18 12.74
CA TRP A 526 15.81 -50.80 12.77
C TRP A 526 14.92 -50.31 11.62
N LEU A 527 14.90 -49.00 11.36
CA LEU A 527 14.11 -48.41 10.25
C LEU A 527 14.54 -48.99 8.89
N LYS A 528 15.85 -49.14 8.65
CA LYS A 528 16.38 -49.75 7.42
C LYS A 528 15.99 -51.23 7.31
N ALA A 529 16.11 -52.00 8.39
CA ALA A 529 15.73 -53.41 8.39
C ALA A 529 14.22 -53.59 8.14
N TYR A 530 13.38 -52.75 8.74
CA TYR A 530 11.93 -52.78 8.54
C TYR A 530 11.55 -52.38 7.10
N GLN A 531 12.23 -51.39 6.52
CA GLN A 531 12.06 -51.02 5.12
C GLN A 531 12.46 -52.16 4.16
N GLN A 532 13.55 -52.88 4.43
CA GLN A 532 13.94 -54.07 3.65
C GLN A 532 12.90 -55.18 3.73
N LYS A 533 12.29 -55.40 4.90
CA LYS A 533 11.18 -56.35 5.07
C LYS A 533 9.99 -55.97 4.19
N LEU A 534 9.57 -54.70 4.19
CA LEU A 534 8.51 -54.21 3.30
C LEU A 534 8.86 -54.42 1.83
N ALA A 535 10.08 -54.08 1.43
CA ALA A 535 10.55 -54.26 0.05
C ALA A 535 10.57 -55.74 -0.39
N SER A 536 10.87 -56.68 0.50
CA SER A 536 10.82 -58.12 0.21
C SER A 536 9.41 -58.70 0.09
N ALA A 537 8.40 -58.01 0.63
CA ALA A 537 7.01 -58.44 0.55
C ALA A 537 6.32 -58.04 -0.75
N VAL A 538 6.83 -57.01 -1.44
CA VAL A 538 6.33 -56.54 -2.74
C VAL A 538 6.56 -57.60 -3.82
N GLY A 539 5.50 -57.93 -4.57
CA GLY A 539 5.56 -58.98 -5.59
C GLY A 539 5.41 -60.41 -5.05
N SER A 540 5.15 -60.59 -3.75
CA SER A 540 4.83 -61.90 -3.16
C SER A 540 3.32 -62.13 -3.07
N LEU A 541 2.81 -63.25 -3.57
CA LEU A 541 1.35 -63.52 -3.63
C LEU A 541 0.64 -63.51 -2.26
N ARG A 542 1.36 -63.75 -1.16
CA ARG A 542 0.78 -63.89 0.20
C ARG A 542 0.94 -62.67 1.10
N ASN A 543 2.00 -61.88 0.90
CA ASN A 543 2.38 -60.82 1.86
C ASN A 543 2.34 -59.42 1.24
N ASP A 544 1.97 -59.30 -0.03
CA ASP A 544 1.86 -57.99 -0.67
C ASP A 544 0.56 -57.27 -0.27
N SER A 545 0.66 -55.96 -0.06
CA SER A 545 -0.42 -55.08 0.34
C SER A 545 -0.15 -53.68 -0.19
N GLN A 546 -1.20 -53.00 -0.66
CA GLN A 546 -1.12 -51.63 -1.18
C GLN A 546 -0.53 -50.63 -0.15
N LEU A 547 -0.62 -50.93 1.16
CA LEU A 547 -0.05 -50.10 2.23
C LEU A 547 1.47 -50.25 2.40
N ASN A 548 2.12 -51.22 1.75
CA ASN A 548 3.56 -51.45 1.90
C ASN A 548 4.39 -50.30 1.32
N THR A 549 3.98 -49.75 0.17
CA THR A 549 4.67 -48.62 -0.49
C THR A 549 4.49 -47.28 0.26
N PRO A 550 3.28 -46.86 0.68
CA PRO A 550 3.10 -45.69 1.53
C PRO A 550 3.87 -45.78 2.86
N LYS A 551 3.90 -46.96 3.50
CA LYS A 551 4.71 -47.17 4.72
C LYS A 551 6.21 -47.02 4.46
N ALA A 552 6.71 -47.52 3.33
CA ALA A 552 8.12 -47.38 2.96
C ALA A 552 8.50 -45.90 2.71
N ILE A 553 7.63 -45.14 2.04
CA ILE A 553 7.80 -43.69 1.86
C ILE A 553 7.79 -42.95 3.21
N LEU A 554 6.87 -43.31 4.12
CA LEU A 554 6.82 -42.71 5.46
C LEU A 554 8.12 -42.98 6.25
N ILE A 555 8.71 -44.16 6.11
CA ILE A 555 10.01 -44.47 6.73
C ILE A 555 11.11 -43.60 6.12
N ASP A 556 11.14 -43.40 4.81
CA ASP A 556 12.11 -42.50 4.16
C ASP A 556 11.93 -41.05 4.61
N LEU A 557 10.69 -40.60 4.84
CA LEU A 557 10.39 -39.29 5.42
C LEU A 557 10.95 -39.17 6.84
N ILE A 558 10.69 -40.16 7.70
CA ILE A 558 11.23 -40.19 9.07
C ILE A 558 12.76 -40.18 9.06
N ARG A 559 13.39 -40.91 8.13
CA ARG A 559 14.85 -40.95 7.98
C ARG A 559 15.44 -39.62 7.49
N ALA A 560 14.65 -38.72 6.91
CA ALA A 560 15.08 -37.38 6.47
C ALA A 560 14.90 -36.29 7.55
N LEU A 561 14.01 -36.50 8.54
CA LEU A 561 13.71 -35.55 9.61
C LEU A 561 14.90 -35.12 10.49
N PRO A 562 15.89 -35.96 10.85
CA PRO A 562 16.92 -35.58 11.82
C PRO A 562 17.66 -34.30 11.45
N VAL A 563 17.99 -34.13 10.16
CA VAL A 563 18.68 -32.93 9.68
C VAL A 563 17.77 -31.70 9.71
N CYS A 564 16.48 -31.86 9.39
CA CYS A 564 15.49 -30.79 9.47
C CYS A 564 15.37 -30.26 10.91
N LEU A 565 15.32 -31.18 11.89
CA LEU A 565 15.24 -30.85 13.30
C LEU A 565 16.50 -30.13 13.80
N ILE A 566 17.69 -30.55 13.32
CA ILE A 566 18.95 -29.86 13.63
C ILE A 566 18.95 -28.44 13.04
N ILE A 567 18.52 -28.27 11.78
CA ILE A 567 18.43 -26.95 11.14
C ILE A 567 17.49 -26.02 11.93
N LEU A 568 16.34 -26.54 12.36
CA LEU A 568 15.39 -25.78 13.18
C LEU A 568 15.96 -25.44 14.55
N ALA A 569 16.62 -26.38 15.23
CA ALA A 569 17.27 -26.14 16.52
C ALA A 569 18.34 -25.04 16.41
N VAL A 570 19.20 -25.10 15.39
CA VAL A 570 20.21 -24.06 15.11
C VAL A 570 19.53 -22.72 14.80
N GLY A 571 18.47 -22.71 14.00
CA GLY A 571 17.70 -21.49 13.70
C GLY A 571 17.10 -20.85 14.95
N LEU A 572 16.62 -21.66 15.89
CA LEU A 572 16.05 -21.21 17.16
C LEU A 572 17.12 -20.54 18.05
N ILE A 573 18.31 -21.14 18.10
CA ILE A 573 19.48 -20.55 18.78
C ILE A 573 19.83 -19.20 18.14
N LEU A 574 19.90 -19.13 16.81
CA LEU A 574 20.21 -17.88 16.10
C LEU A 574 19.13 -16.80 16.32
N LEU A 575 17.86 -17.17 16.45
CA LEU A 575 16.78 -16.23 16.76
C LEU A 575 16.99 -15.54 18.11
N THR A 576 17.30 -16.34 19.13
CA THR A 576 17.45 -15.85 20.51
C THR A 576 18.72 -15.03 20.74
N MET A 577 19.73 -15.15 19.87
CA MET A 577 20.96 -14.36 19.97
C MET A 577 20.76 -12.86 19.71
N GLN A 578 19.55 -12.43 19.31
CA GLN A 578 19.18 -11.02 19.07
C GLN A 578 20.18 -10.28 18.16
N LEU A 579 20.70 -10.98 17.15
CA LEU A 579 21.47 -10.37 16.07
C LEU A 579 20.53 -9.51 15.22
N ASN A 580 21.07 -8.49 14.55
CA ASN A 580 20.30 -7.68 13.59
C ASN A 580 19.65 -8.51 12.47
N ILE A 581 20.14 -9.74 12.24
CA ILE A 581 19.66 -10.68 11.23
C ILE A 581 18.99 -11.92 11.83
N SER A 582 18.69 -11.95 13.13
CA SER A 582 18.14 -13.12 13.82
C SER A 582 16.80 -13.60 13.25
N GLU A 583 15.89 -12.68 12.93
CA GLU A 583 14.61 -13.03 12.29
C GLU A 583 14.80 -13.61 10.88
N LEU A 584 15.76 -13.04 10.12
CA LEU A 584 16.13 -13.53 8.79
C LEU A 584 16.67 -14.96 8.87
N LEU A 585 17.61 -15.21 9.78
CA LEU A 585 18.20 -16.54 9.99
C LEU A 585 17.16 -17.56 10.43
N TRP A 586 16.21 -17.19 11.30
CA TRP A 586 15.12 -18.07 11.69
C TRP A 586 14.20 -18.43 10.52
N SER A 587 13.78 -17.42 9.74
CA SER A 587 12.95 -17.63 8.56
C SER A 587 13.66 -18.49 7.52
N PHE A 588 14.95 -18.25 7.30
CA PHE A 588 15.80 -19.07 6.44
C PHE A 588 15.88 -20.51 6.95
N SER A 589 16.14 -20.75 8.24
CA SER A 589 16.16 -22.10 8.82
C SER A 589 14.85 -22.85 8.62
N LYS A 590 13.69 -22.19 8.81
CA LYS A 590 12.39 -22.83 8.52
C LYS A 590 12.27 -23.25 7.06
N LYS A 591 12.58 -22.34 6.12
CA LYS A 591 12.51 -22.68 4.69
C LYS A 591 13.57 -23.71 4.29
N LEU A 592 14.75 -23.69 4.90
CA LEU A 592 15.83 -24.65 4.66
C LEU A 592 15.47 -26.05 5.20
N ALA A 593 14.77 -26.13 6.32
CA ALA A 593 14.27 -27.39 6.85
C ALA A 593 13.25 -28.04 5.90
N ILE A 594 12.30 -27.26 5.34
CA ILE A 594 11.36 -27.76 4.32
C ILE A 594 12.10 -28.17 3.05
N PHE A 595 13.04 -27.33 2.58
CA PHE A 595 13.91 -27.64 1.43
C PHE A 595 14.60 -29.01 1.62
N TRP A 596 15.22 -29.21 2.79
CA TRP A 596 15.91 -30.46 3.11
C TRP A 596 14.94 -31.64 3.25
N LEU A 597 13.74 -31.42 3.77
CA LEU A 597 12.74 -32.48 3.90
C LEU A 597 12.36 -33.05 2.53
N VAL A 598 12.07 -32.17 1.56
CA VAL A 598 11.64 -32.57 0.20
C VAL A 598 12.79 -33.24 -0.56
N PHE A 599 13.95 -32.58 -0.65
CA PHE A 599 15.09 -33.11 -1.39
C PHE A 599 15.72 -34.33 -0.69
N GLY A 600 15.74 -34.33 0.65
CA GLY A 600 16.20 -35.44 1.46
C GLY A 600 15.31 -36.67 1.30
N LEU A 601 13.99 -36.51 1.29
CA LEU A 601 13.05 -37.59 0.99
C LEU A 601 13.32 -38.17 -0.40
N CYS A 602 13.41 -37.32 -1.42
CA CYS A 602 13.64 -37.79 -2.80
C CYS A 602 15.00 -38.52 -2.93
N TRP A 603 16.04 -38.01 -2.26
CA TRP A 603 17.34 -38.68 -2.22
C TRP A 603 17.32 -40.05 -1.53
N LYS A 604 16.46 -40.23 -0.51
CA LYS A 604 16.25 -41.52 0.18
C LYS A 604 15.43 -42.50 -0.66
N VAL A 605 14.39 -42.02 -1.35
CA VAL A 605 13.57 -42.84 -2.26
C VAL A 605 14.40 -43.39 -3.43
N LEU A 606 15.36 -42.60 -3.92
CA LEU A 606 16.31 -42.98 -4.97
C LEU A 606 17.54 -43.76 -4.46
N GLU A 607 17.58 -44.18 -3.20
CA GLU A 607 18.67 -44.98 -2.64
C GLU A 607 18.76 -46.36 -3.32
N LYS A 608 19.94 -46.99 -3.29
CA LYS A 608 20.11 -48.37 -3.79
C LYS A 608 19.21 -49.30 -2.98
N ASN A 609 18.40 -50.12 -3.65
CA ASN A 609 17.32 -50.91 -3.04
C ASN A 609 16.24 -50.09 -2.30
N GLY A 610 16.14 -48.78 -2.58
CA GLY A 610 15.10 -47.91 -2.06
C GLY A 610 13.75 -48.14 -2.74
N VAL A 611 12.77 -47.31 -2.38
CA VAL A 611 11.39 -47.41 -2.88
C VAL A 611 11.33 -47.35 -4.41
N ALA A 612 12.11 -46.49 -5.05
CA ALA A 612 12.12 -46.35 -6.51
C ALA A 612 12.48 -47.65 -7.24
N VAL A 613 13.46 -48.41 -6.74
CA VAL A 613 13.91 -49.65 -7.38
C VAL A 613 13.00 -50.83 -7.02
N ARG A 614 12.67 -50.98 -5.73
CA ARG A 614 11.99 -52.19 -5.22
C ARG A 614 10.47 -52.14 -5.31
N HIS A 615 9.86 -50.97 -5.20
CA HIS A 615 8.41 -50.80 -5.25
C HIS A 615 7.92 -50.32 -6.61
N PHE A 616 8.66 -49.39 -7.26
CA PHE A 616 8.30 -48.86 -8.58
C PHE A 616 9.03 -49.51 -9.75
N GLY A 617 9.97 -50.44 -9.49
CA GLY A 617 10.67 -51.19 -10.55
C GLY A 617 11.59 -50.35 -11.42
N MET A 618 12.04 -49.17 -10.96
CA MET A 618 12.91 -48.30 -11.75
C MET A 618 14.32 -48.90 -11.92
N PRO A 619 14.94 -48.79 -13.11
CA PRO A 619 16.30 -49.28 -13.34
C PRO A 619 17.33 -48.63 -12.41
N GLU A 620 18.22 -49.44 -11.81
CA GLU A 620 19.22 -48.96 -10.84
C GLU A 620 20.20 -47.92 -11.43
N GLN A 621 20.54 -48.04 -12.72
CA GLN A 621 21.39 -47.08 -13.40
C GLN A 621 20.73 -45.71 -13.50
N GLN A 622 19.42 -45.70 -13.79
CA GLN A 622 18.63 -44.48 -13.91
C GLN A 622 18.45 -43.80 -12.54
N THR A 623 18.08 -44.55 -11.49
CA THR A 623 17.91 -43.99 -10.13
C THR A 623 19.22 -43.43 -9.57
N SER A 624 20.35 -44.09 -9.83
CA SER A 624 21.69 -43.60 -9.45
C SER A 624 22.05 -42.28 -10.16
N HIS A 625 21.71 -42.16 -11.45
CA HIS A 625 21.90 -40.91 -12.20
C HIS A 625 21.06 -39.78 -11.61
N TRP A 626 19.74 -40.00 -11.44
CA TRP A 626 18.82 -39.02 -10.86
C TRP A 626 19.23 -38.60 -9.46
N ARG A 627 19.71 -39.53 -8.62
CA ARG A 627 20.18 -39.24 -7.28
C ARG A 627 21.38 -38.30 -7.27
N ARG A 628 22.32 -38.42 -8.22
CA ARG A 628 23.45 -37.47 -8.35
C ARG A 628 22.97 -36.12 -8.84
N GLN A 629 22.06 -36.11 -9.80
CA GLN A 629 21.53 -34.88 -10.38
C GLN A 629 20.73 -34.07 -9.36
N ILE A 630 19.95 -34.74 -8.50
CA ILE A 630 19.18 -34.09 -7.45
C ILE A 630 20.06 -33.36 -6.44
N VAL A 631 21.24 -33.91 -6.12
CA VAL A 631 22.21 -33.27 -5.21
C VAL A 631 22.84 -32.05 -5.86
N ARG A 632 23.17 -32.13 -7.16
CA ARG A 632 23.73 -30.99 -7.91
C ARG A 632 22.73 -29.84 -8.00
N ILE A 633 21.49 -30.17 -8.35
CA ILE A 633 20.41 -29.18 -8.46
C ILE A 633 20.08 -28.60 -7.09
N SER A 634 19.96 -29.43 -6.04
CA SER A 634 19.65 -28.93 -4.70
C SER A 634 20.77 -28.02 -4.17
N LEU A 635 22.04 -28.37 -4.37
CA LEU A 635 23.15 -27.50 -3.99
C LEU A 635 23.11 -26.17 -4.75
N ALA A 636 22.80 -26.21 -6.05
CA ALA A 636 22.65 -25.01 -6.86
C ALA A 636 21.46 -24.14 -6.43
N LEU A 637 20.39 -24.70 -5.86
CA LEU A 637 19.23 -23.93 -5.39
C LEU A 637 19.46 -23.18 -4.06
N LEU A 638 20.44 -23.58 -3.24
CA LEU A 638 20.65 -23.00 -1.92
C LEU A 638 20.90 -21.47 -1.94
N PRO A 639 21.75 -20.92 -2.82
CA PRO A 639 21.96 -19.47 -2.89
C PRO A 639 20.68 -18.70 -3.24
N ILE A 640 19.91 -19.18 -4.23
CA ILE A 640 18.61 -18.59 -4.59
C ILE A 640 17.65 -18.65 -3.41
N HIS A 641 17.64 -19.76 -2.67
CA HIS A 641 16.77 -19.92 -1.52
C HIS A 641 17.06 -18.90 -0.42
N PHE A 642 18.34 -18.67 -0.11
CA PHE A 642 18.74 -17.65 0.86
C PHE A 642 18.33 -16.26 0.39
N TRP A 643 18.70 -15.87 -0.84
CA TRP A 643 18.42 -14.52 -1.35
C TRP A 643 16.91 -14.28 -1.52
N SER A 644 16.11 -15.33 -1.78
CA SER A 644 14.65 -15.23 -1.76
C SER A 644 14.09 -14.90 -0.37
N VAL A 645 14.71 -15.41 0.71
CA VAL A 645 14.36 -15.03 2.09
C VAL A 645 14.79 -13.60 2.40
N VAL A 646 15.99 -13.18 1.95
CA VAL A 646 16.45 -11.79 2.05
C VAL A 646 15.45 -10.84 1.38
N ALA A 647 14.97 -11.19 0.19
CA ALA A 647 13.99 -10.38 -0.54
C ALA A 647 12.64 -10.25 0.17
N GLU A 648 12.25 -11.24 0.95
CA GLU A 648 10.99 -11.24 1.67
C GLU A 648 11.04 -10.39 2.94
N LEU A 649 12.16 -10.42 3.67
CA LEU A 649 12.30 -9.80 4.98
C LEU A 649 13.09 -8.49 5.00
N SER A 650 13.95 -8.26 4.01
CA SER A 650 14.87 -7.11 3.99
C SER A 650 15.03 -6.54 2.58
N PRO A 651 13.94 -6.12 1.92
CA PRO A 651 14.01 -5.72 0.52
C PRO A 651 14.80 -4.44 0.26
N LEU A 652 14.94 -3.54 1.24
CA LEU A 652 15.76 -2.33 1.10
C LEU A 652 17.24 -2.64 0.88
N HIS A 653 17.75 -3.72 1.47
CA HIS A 653 19.14 -4.12 1.28
C HIS A 653 19.41 -4.60 -0.14
N LEU A 654 18.38 -5.03 -0.88
CA LEU A 654 18.55 -5.52 -2.26
C LEU A 654 18.87 -4.43 -3.26
N MET A 655 18.53 -3.16 -2.98
CA MET A 655 18.62 -2.09 -3.98
C MET A 655 20.06 -1.77 -4.39
N ASP A 656 20.98 -1.90 -3.45
CA ASP A 656 22.42 -1.68 -3.64
C ASP A 656 23.22 -3.00 -3.59
N ASP A 657 22.53 -4.16 -3.57
CA ASP A 657 23.13 -5.51 -3.48
C ASP A 657 23.67 -5.98 -4.84
N VAL A 658 24.87 -5.52 -5.16
CA VAL A 658 25.56 -5.86 -6.41
C VAL A 658 26.10 -7.30 -6.35
N LEU A 659 26.53 -7.76 -5.17
CA LEU A 659 26.96 -9.13 -4.93
C LEU A 659 25.84 -10.12 -5.20
N GLY A 660 24.65 -9.86 -4.67
CA GLY A 660 23.46 -10.68 -4.84
C GLY A 660 23.00 -10.75 -6.28
N GLN A 661 22.99 -9.62 -7.00
CA GLN A 661 22.69 -9.61 -8.44
C GLN A 661 23.61 -10.55 -9.21
N ALA A 662 24.92 -10.43 -9.02
CA ALA A 662 25.91 -11.26 -9.69
C ALA A 662 25.77 -12.74 -9.30
N MET A 663 25.68 -13.01 -7.99
CA MET A 663 25.57 -14.37 -7.47
C MET A 663 24.34 -15.09 -8.01
N ILE A 664 23.19 -14.41 -8.04
CA ILE A 664 21.93 -14.98 -8.54
C ILE A 664 21.95 -15.15 -10.05
N PHE A 665 22.52 -14.20 -10.79
CA PHE A 665 22.70 -14.35 -12.23
C PHE A 665 23.52 -15.58 -12.59
N PHE A 666 24.72 -15.74 -11.99
CA PHE A 666 25.57 -16.91 -12.23
C PHE A 666 24.97 -18.21 -11.69
N ASN A 667 24.22 -18.15 -10.59
CA ASN A 667 23.55 -19.30 -10.03
C ASN A 667 22.38 -19.78 -10.93
N LEU A 668 21.59 -18.86 -11.49
CA LEU A 668 20.55 -19.18 -12.47
C LEU A 668 21.15 -19.76 -13.75
N LEU A 669 22.29 -19.24 -14.21
CA LEU A 669 23.05 -19.79 -15.34
C LEU A 669 23.50 -21.24 -15.05
N LEU A 670 24.04 -21.50 -13.85
CA LEU A 670 24.43 -22.84 -13.42
C LEU A 670 23.23 -23.80 -13.39
N ILE A 671 22.08 -23.35 -12.87
CA ILE A 671 20.85 -24.16 -12.85
C ILE A 671 20.37 -24.46 -14.26
N ALA A 672 20.33 -23.46 -15.14
CA ALA A 672 19.96 -23.64 -16.54
C ALA A 672 20.85 -24.70 -17.22
N PHE A 673 22.16 -24.65 -16.96
CA PHE A 673 23.11 -25.64 -17.45
C PHE A 673 22.88 -27.04 -16.85
N LEU A 674 22.59 -27.15 -15.55
CA LEU A 674 22.34 -28.43 -14.88
C LEU A 674 21.01 -29.09 -15.28
N VAL A 675 20.00 -28.30 -15.61
CA VAL A 675 18.67 -28.79 -16.03
C VAL A 675 18.65 -29.14 -17.52
N TRP A 676 19.51 -28.53 -18.34
CA TRP A 676 19.55 -28.76 -19.79
C TRP A 676 19.65 -30.24 -20.21
N PRO A 677 20.52 -31.09 -19.63
CA PRO A 677 20.56 -32.51 -19.97
C PRO A 677 19.23 -33.23 -19.73
N MET A 678 18.55 -32.92 -18.62
CA MET A 678 17.25 -33.52 -18.27
C MET A 678 16.16 -33.13 -19.26
N CYS A 679 16.17 -31.88 -19.70
CA CYS A 679 15.25 -31.37 -20.72
C CYS A 679 15.48 -32.08 -22.06
N ARG A 680 16.75 -32.16 -22.50
CA ARG A 680 17.14 -32.82 -23.75
C ARG A 680 16.79 -34.31 -23.77
N GLU A 681 16.96 -35.00 -22.65
CA GLU A 681 16.59 -36.42 -22.51
C GLU A 681 15.06 -36.58 -22.58
N SER A 682 14.30 -35.77 -21.85
CA SER A 682 12.83 -35.83 -21.87
C SER A 682 12.24 -35.48 -23.24
N TRP A 683 12.86 -34.59 -24.01
CA TRP A 683 12.44 -34.26 -25.38
C TRP A 683 12.73 -35.37 -26.39
N ARG A 684 13.72 -36.23 -26.12
CA ARG A 684 14.09 -37.36 -26.97
C ARG A 684 13.30 -38.63 -26.65
N ASP A 685 12.71 -38.68 -25.47
CA ASP A 685 11.89 -39.80 -25.01
C ASP A 685 10.49 -39.76 -25.67
N LYS A 686 10.33 -40.57 -26.72
CA LYS A 686 9.10 -40.65 -27.53
C LYS A 686 7.91 -41.28 -26.78
N GLU A 687 8.16 -41.96 -25.65
CA GLU A 687 7.11 -42.59 -24.84
C GLU A 687 6.69 -41.74 -23.63
N SER A 688 7.22 -40.52 -23.51
CA SER A 688 6.91 -39.67 -22.37
C SER A 688 5.48 -39.11 -22.41
N HIS A 689 4.74 -39.23 -21.30
CA HIS A 689 3.44 -38.59 -21.14
C HIS A 689 3.54 -37.07 -21.38
N THR A 690 2.66 -36.52 -22.22
CA THR A 690 2.65 -35.11 -22.63
C THR A 690 2.71 -34.13 -21.44
N MET A 691 2.07 -34.47 -20.32
CA MET A 691 2.08 -33.63 -19.11
C MET A 691 3.49 -33.52 -18.48
N ARG A 692 4.27 -34.60 -18.48
CA ARG A 692 5.65 -34.62 -17.96
C ARG A 692 6.56 -33.79 -18.85
N LEU A 693 6.40 -33.92 -20.17
CA LEU A 693 7.14 -33.14 -21.16
C LEU A 693 6.90 -31.63 -20.98
N VAL A 694 5.65 -31.21 -20.85
CA VAL A 694 5.27 -29.80 -20.60
C VAL A 694 5.88 -29.31 -19.28
N THR A 695 5.71 -30.08 -18.19
CA THR A 695 6.21 -29.70 -16.86
C THR A 695 7.73 -29.49 -16.87
N ILE A 696 8.50 -30.42 -17.42
CA ILE A 696 9.96 -30.33 -17.49
C ILE A 696 10.40 -29.16 -18.39
N THR A 697 9.70 -28.94 -19.50
CA THR A 697 10.00 -27.84 -20.43
C THR A 697 9.81 -26.48 -19.76
N VAL A 698 8.65 -26.26 -19.11
CA VAL A 698 8.36 -25.03 -18.36
C VAL A 698 9.42 -24.81 -17.27
N LEU A 699 9.72 -25.85 -16.49
CA LEU A 699 10.70 -25.77 -15.40
C LEU A 699 12.12 -25.42 -15.87
N SER A 700 12.47 -25.80 -17.11
CA SER A 700 13.78 -25.55 -17.71
C SER A 700 13.91 -24.13 -18.29
N ILE A 701 12.80 -23.54 -18.74
CA ILE A 701 12.78 -22.17 -19.30
C ILE A 701 12.80 -21.12 -18.19
N ILE A 702 12.17 -21.39 -17.05
CA ILE A 702 12.05 -20.42 -15.95
C ILE A 702 13.40 -19.84 -15.49
N PRO A 703 14.47 -20.63 -15.23
CA PRO A 703 15.78 -20.07 -14.86
C PRO A 703 16.33 -19.06 -15.87
N ILE A 704 16.10 -19.28 -17.17
CA ILE A 704 16.53 -18.38 -18.24
C ILE A 704 15.71 -17.08 -18.22
N ALA A 705 14.39 -17.19 -18.07
CA ALA A 705 13.52 -16.01 -17.95
C ALA A 705 13.88 -15.15 -16.72
N LEU A 706 14.14 -15.80 -15.57
CA LEU A 706 14.60 -15.13 -14.36
C LEU A 706 15.98 -14.47 -14.54
N MET A 707 16.88 -15.08 -15.30
CA MET A 707 18.18 -14.51 -15.63
C MET A 707 18.04 -13.21 -16.45
N VAL A 708 17.12 -13.19 -17.43
CA VAL A 708 16.81 -11.98 -18.22
C VAL A 708 16.22 -10.87 -17.33
N LEU A 709 15.29 -11.22 -16.42
CA LEU A 709 14.74 -10.26 -15.46
C LEU A 709 15.82 -9.66 -14.55
N THR A 710 16.74 -10.48 -14.04
CA THR A 710 17.88 -9.99 -13.24
C THR A 710 18.77 -9.04 -14.05
N ALA A 711 19.12 -9.41 -15.29
CA ALA A 711 19.96 -8.58 -16.15
C ALA A 711 19.30 -7.24 -16.51
N THR A 712 17.98 -7.19 -16.61
CA THR A 712 17.21 -5.98 -16.93
C THR A 712 16.90 -5.09 -15.72
N GLY A 713 17.29 -5.51 -14.50
CA GLY A 713 17.13 -4.70 -13.27
C GLY A 713 15.93 -5.09 -12.39
N TYR A 714 15.17 -6.13 -12.75
CA TYR A 714 14.03 -6.68 -11.98
C TYR A 714 14.49 -7.68 -10.92
N PHE A 715 15.51 -7.33 -10.13
CA PHE A 715 16.15 -8.27 -9.20
C PHE A 715 15.21 -8.74 -8.09
N TYR A 716 14.43 -7.84 -7.48
CA TYR A 716 13.40 -8.21 -6.49
C TYR A 716 12.37 -9.19 -7.06
N THR A 717 11.86 -8.90 -8.25
CA THR A 717 10.90 -9.73 -8.98
C THR A 717 11.47 -11.12 -9.21
N THR A 718 12.73 -11.21 -9.65
CA THR A 718 13.43 -12.48 -9.81
C THR A 718 13.47 -13.27 -8.51
N LEU A 719 13.78 -12.65 -7.37
CA LEU A 719 13.88 -13.34 -6.08
C LEU A 719 12.53 -13.80 -5.52
N ARG A 720 11.45 -13.03 -5.77
CA ARG A 720 10.08 -13.43 -5.43
C ARG A 720 9.61 -14.60 -6.28
N LEU A 721 9.83 -14.52 -7.59
CA LEU A 721 9.46 -15.58 -8.54
C LEU A 721 10.29 -16.84 -8.33
N SER A 722 11.59 -16.72 -8.03
CA SER A 722 12.46 -17.87 -7.77
C SER A 722 12.03 -18.64 -6.52
N GLY A 723 11.60 -17.96 -5.46
CA GLY A 723 11.02 -18.59 -4.27
C GLY A 723 9.76 -19.39 -4.60
N ARG A 724 8.84 -18.81 -5.39
CA ARG A 724 7.61 -19.50 -5.84
C ARG A 724 7.90 -20.65 -6.80
N TRP A 725 8.92 -20.50 -7.65
CA TRP A 725 9.40 -21.55 -8.52
C TRP A 725 9.96 -22.73 -7.73
N ILE A 726 10.74 -22.48 -6.66
CA ILE A 726 11.20 -23.52 -5.73
C ILE A 726 10.03 -24.25 -5.06
N GLU A 727 9.01 -23.52 -4.59
CA GLU A 727 7.78 -24.13 -4.06
C GLU A 727 7.07 -25.01 -5.10
N THR A 728 7.04 -24.57 -6.36
CA THR A 728 6.49 -25.34 -7.48
C THR A 728 7.31 -26.62 -7.74
N VAL A 729 8.64 -26.55 -7.67
CA VAL A 729 9.52 -27.72 -7.74
C VAL A 729 9.17 -28.71 -6.63
N TYR A 730 8.92 -28.26 -5.41
CA TYR A 730 8.51 -29.15 -4.32
C TYR A 730 7.21 -29.88 -4.62
N LEU A 731 6.19 -29.14 -5.09
CA LEU A 731 4.90 -29.72 -5.44
C LEU A 731 5.04 -30.75 -6.56
N VAL A 732 5.86 -30.48 -7.58
CA VAL A 732 6.12 -31.43 -8.68
C VAL A 732 6.87 -32.67 -8.19
N ILE A 733 7.84 -32.53 -7.28
CA ILE A 733 8.54 -33.67 -6.68
C ILE A 733 7.58 -34.55 -5.87
N ILE A 734 6.72 -33.92 -5.05
CA ILE A 734 5.73 -34.64 -4.24
C ILE A 734 4.69 -35.31 -5.13
N TRP A 735 4.19 -34.60 -6.14
CA TRP A 735 3.23 -35.13 -7.12
C TRP A 735 3.77 -36.33 -7.90
N ASN A 736 5.05 -36.34 -8.28
CA ASN A 736 5.66 -37.49 -8.95
C ASN A 736 5.89 -38.69 -8.01
N LEU A 737 5.81 -38.48 -6.70
CA LEU A 737 6.07 -39.50 -5.68
C LEU A 737 4.78 -40.11 -5.13
N LEU A 738 3.69 -39.34 -5.13
CA LEU A 738 2.31 -39.80 -4.88
C LEU A 738 1.75 -40.50 -6.12
#